data_AF-A0A8B9K523-F1
#
_entry.id   AF-A0A8B9K523-F1
#
_cell.length_a   1.000
_cell.length_b   1.000
_cell.length_c   1.000
_cell.angle_alpha   90.00
_cell.angle_beta   90.00
_cell.angle_gamma   90.00
#
_symmetry.space_group_name_H-M   'P 1'
#
loop_
_entity.id
_entity.type
_entity.pdbx_description
1 polymer ?
#
loop_
_entity_poly.entity_id
_entity_poly.type
_entity_poly.pdbx_seq_one_letter_code
_entity_poly.pdbx_strand_id
1 'polypeptide(L)'
;MYLSISLSLCGSFSVSLSPVLLFANRIDIRQVLPHRSEYTLLLNNLENAIALDFHHSRELVFWSDVTLDRIMKANLNGSNVEEVVSNGLESPGGLAIDWIHDKLYWTDSGTSRIEVANLDGTHRKVLIWQSMEKPRAIALHPIEGKIYWTDWGNTPRIEYSNMDGSGRRIIADTNLFWPNGLTIDYAGHRMYWVDAKHHVIERADLDGKNRKAVISLPHPFAITVFEDSLYWTDWHTKSINSANKFTGKNQEIIRNKLHFPMDIHTLHPQRQPAGGRNRCGTNNGGCSHLCLPSSKAFTCACPTGFKKVDQYNCLDKFLLFARRTDIRRISFDTEDMSDDVVPLADVRNAVALDWDSKDGHIYWTDVTTDSISRALWNGSKQEVVVDTSLESPAGLAVDWVTHKLYWTDAGTDRIEVSNADGSMRTVLIWENLDRPRDIVVDPVGGFMYWTDWGANPKIERAGMDASSRVVIISSNLTWPNGLAIDYQTERLYWADAGMKTIEFGNFDGSNRQVLIGTQLPHPFGLTLHEDKIYWTDWQSKSIQSADKMTGLGRSTLAENLENLMDIHMFHRHRTTGTLSPCLVNNGGCSHLCLLAPAPKGSSCACPTGINLQTDGKTCTPGETHTLARTNYCKSKVYWSDSTLKKITRANINGTQQEDIISTGLMTTDGLAVDSVGRKIYWTDTGTNRIEVANLNGSMRKVLIWRNLDSPRAIALYHEMGYMYWTDWGEHAKLERAGLDGSDRVVLISNNLGWPNGLAVDKAGSQLLWADAHTERIEASDLNGLNRRTLVSPVQHPYGLTLLGPHIYWTDWQSRSIQRADKTSGANIITVRSNLPGLMDIQAVDRERPLGYNKCGRRNAGCSHLCLPRPNGTSCACPTGILLKSDGSTCEEMPETYLLFSNRVSVRRISLDTADHTDVHVPVPELHNVISLDYDSVDGKLYYTDVSLDVIRRVNLDGSEMETVVSQGLKTTDGLAVDWVARNMYWTDTGRNTIEVARLDGSARKVLVNNSLDEPRAIAVFPSKGFLFWTDWGHIAKIERAHLDGSDRKVLINTDLGWPNGLTLDYDTRRSETF
;
A
#
# COMPACT_ATOMS: atom_id res chain seq x y z
N MET A 1 -12.49 46.90 25.37
CA MET A 1 -13.93 46.71 25.64
C MET A 1 -14.14 45.20 25.71
N TYR A 2 -14.10 44.46 26.82
CA TYR A 2 -14.17 44.72 28.27
C TYR A 2 -12.92 44.18 28.98
N LEU A 3 -12.44 44.92 29.99
CA LEU A 3 -11.50 44.46 31.03
C LEU A 3 -12.33 44.09 32.27
N SER A 4 -11.96 43.04 33.01
CA SER A 4 -12.20 42.98 34.45
C SER A 4 -11.12 42.16 35.16
N ILE A 5 -10.47 42.84 36.10
CA ILE A 5 -9.40 42.43 37.03
C ILE A 5 -10.02 41.81 38.30
N SER A 6 -9.18 41.12 39.09
CA SER A 6 -9.29 40.74 40.53
C SER A 6 -9.78 39.29 40.79
N LEU A 7 -9.23 38.50 41.72
CA LEU A 7 -8.52 38.79 42.97
C LEU A 7 -7.31 37.85 43.20
N SER A 8 -6.27 38.39 43.83
CA SER A 8 -5.37 37.64 44.71
C SER A 8 -5.94 37.62 46.13
N LEU A 9 -5.50 36.62 46.92
CA LEU A 9 -5.78 36.30 48.33
C LEU A 9 -6.82 35.19 48.56
N CYS A 10 -6.36 33.95 48.76
CA CYS A 10 -6.52 33.23 50.04
C CYS A 10 -5.86 31.84 49.98
N GLY A 11 -5.03 31.51 50.97
CA GLY A 11 -4.88 30.16 51.51
C GLY A 11 -4.13 29.11 50.68
N SER A 12 -2.99 28.67 51.21
CA SER A 12 -2.39 27.37 50.96
C SER A 12 -3.41 26.23 51.03
N PHE A 13 -3.85 25.76 49.87
CA PHE A 13 -4.38 24.40 49.70
C PHE A 13 -3.56 23.74 48.59
N SER A 14 -2.55 22.96 49.00
CA SER A 14 -2.00 21.92 48.16
C SER A 14 -3.08 20.87 47.95
N VAL A 15 -3.87 20.99 46.89
CA VAL A 15 -4.65 19.87 46.38
C VAL A 15 -3.61 18.86 45.90
N SER A 16 -3.35 17.82 46.69
CA SER A 16 -2.50 16.72 46.25
C SER A 16 -3.17 16.07 45.05
N LEU A 17 -2.58 16.25 43.87
CA LEU A 17 -2.91 15.43 42.72
C LEU A 17 -2.64 13.97 43.13
N SER A 18 -3.67 13.13 43.08
CA SER A 18 -3.52 11.72 43.41
C SER A 18 -2.65 11.04 42.34
N PRO A 19 -1.75 10.12 42.71
CA PRO A 19 -0.93 9.41 41.73
C PRO A 19 -1.82 8.59 40.79
N VAL A 20 -1.54 8.65 39.49
CA VAL A 20 -2.18 7.80 38.49
C VAL A 20 -1.15 6.80 38.00
N LEU A 21 -1.50 5.52 37.89
CA LEU A 21 -0.64 4.50 37.30
C LEU A 21 -1.00 4.34 35.84
N LEU A 22 -0.04 4.61 34.96
CA LEU A 22 -0.13 4.41 33.52
C LEU A 22 0.56 3.09 33.18
N PHE A 23 -0.12 2.17 32.49
CA PHE A 23 0.46 0.86 32.19
C PHE A 23 0.01 0.34 30.81
N ALA A 24 0.87 -0.47 30.19
CA ALA A 24 0.59 -1.15 28.92
C ALA A 24 0.09 -2.56 29.20
N ASN A 25 -0.84 -3.04 28.37
CA ASN A 25 -1.49 -4.33 28.54
C ASN A 25 -1.57 -5.11 27.21
N ARG A 26 -0.52 -4.94 26.37
CA ARG A 26 -0.38 -5.37 24.96
C ARG A 26 -1.36 -4.71 24.00
N ILE A 27 -2.66 -4.95 24.19
CA ILE A 27 -3.70 -4.51 23.24
C ILE A 27 -4.20 -3.07 23.51
N ASP A 28 -3.84 -2.52 24.67
CA ASP A 28 -4.25 -1.20 25.11
C ASP A 28 -3.26 -0.60 26.13
N ILE A 29 -3.33 0.73 26.27
CA ILE A 29 -2.67 1.50 27.34
C ILE A 29 -3.75 2.13 28.21
N ARG A 30 -3.58 2.01 29.53
CA ARG A 30 -4.63 2.35 30.49
C ARG A 30 -4.09 3.09 31.70
N GLN A 31 -4.99 3.80 32.37
CA GLN A 31 -4.72 4.53 33.60
C GLN A 31 -5.57 3.96 34.75
N VAL A 32 -4.96 3.84 35.93
CA VAL A 32 -5.64 3.40 37.16
C VAL A 32 -5.23 4.24 38.35
N LEU A 33 -6.22 4.64 39.16
CA LEU A 33 -5.99 5.34 40.42
C LEU A 33 -5.77 4.32 41.55
N PRO A 34 -4.67 4.36 42.32
CA PRO A 34 -4.39 3.35 43.36
C PRO A 34 -5.47 3.22 44.43
N HIS A 35 -6.21 4.30 44.72
CA HIS A 35 -7.22 4.35 45.79
C HIS A 35 -8.67 4.34 45.28
N ARG A 36 -8.89 4.23 43.97
CA ARG A 36 -10.23 4.16 43.37
C ARG A 36 -10.32 2.99 42.40
N SER A 37 -11.52 2.44 42.22
CA SER A 37 -11.79 1.43 41.20
C SER A 37 -11.88 1.99 39.78
N GLU A 38 -11.68 3.30 39.61
CA GLU A 38 -11.70 4.01 38.33
C GLU A 38 -10.56 3.53 37.43
N TYR A 39 -10.96 3.00 36.28
CA TYR A 39 -10.10 2.33 35.31
C TYR A 39 -10.39 2.92 33.94
N THR A 40 -9.50 3.77 33.45
CA THR A 40 -9.70 4.54 32.21
C THR A 40 -8.82 4.00 31.09
N LEU A 41 -9.40 3.91 29.91
CA LEU A 41 -8.72 3.54 28.68
C LEU A 41 -8.11 4.80 28.07
N LEU A 42 -6.81 4.77 27.77
CA LEU A 42 -6.12 5.89 27.10
C LEU A 42 -6.02 5.64 25.60
N LEU A 43 -5.54 4.46 25.21
CA LEU A 43 -5.39 4.02 23.82
C LEU A 43 -5.87 2.57 23.71
N ASN A 44 -6.58 2.23 22.64
CA ASN A 44 -7.08 0.89 22.33
C ASN A 44 -6.60 0.41 20.96
N ASN A 45 -6.90 -0.86 20.65
CA ASN A 45 -6.58 -1.50 19.36
C ASN A 45 -5.09 -1.42 19.00
N LEU A 46 -4.22 -1.53 20.01
CA LEU A 46 -2.79 -1.69 19.80
C LEU A 46 -2.51 -3.15 19.48
N GLU A 47 -1.49 -3.43 18.65
CA GLU A 47 -1.12 -4.80 18.31
C GLU A 47 -0.41 -5.45 19.49
N ASN A 48 0.68 -4.83 19.97
CA ASN A 48 1.50 -5.40 21.03
C ASN A 48 2.37 -4.35 21.73
N ALA A 49 1.72 -3.44 22.48
CA ALA A 49 2.39 -2.44 23.30
C ALA A 49 3.15 -3.06 24.49
N ILE A 50 4.47 -2.85 24.54
CA ILE A 50 5.36 -3.45 25.54
C ILE A 50 5.86 -2.41 26.55
N ALA A 51 6.77 -1.52 26.13
CA ALA A 51 7.36 -0.49 26.98
C ALA A 51 6.61 0.83 26.83
N LEU A 52 6.55 1.64 27.89
CA LEU A 52 5.96 2.98 27.81
C LEU A 52 6.65 3.96 28.75
N ASP A 53 6.66 5.23 28.36
CA ASP A 53 7.01 6.33 29.26
C ASP A 53 6.28 7.61 28.82
N PHE A 54 6.36 8.68 29.59
CA PHE A 54 5.61 9.90 29.33
C PHE A 54 6.47 11.16 29.39
N HIS A 55 5.98 12.26 28.84
CA HIS A 55 6.54 13.60 29.02
C HIS A 55 5.49 14.51 29.64
N HIS A 56 5.51 14.67 30.96
CA HIS A 56 4.42 15.28 31.71
C HIS A 56 4.17 16.73 31.31
N SER A 57 5.21 17.57 31.20
CA SER A 57 5.05 19.00 30.89
C SER A 57 4.62 19.29 29.45
N ARG A 58 4.79 18.33 28.54
CA ARG A 58 4.36 18.41 27.13
C ARG A 58 3.08 17.62 26.88
N GLU A 59 2.55 16.95 27.91
CA GLU A 59 1.38 16.08 27.84
C GLU A 59 1.47 14.98 26.78
N LEU A 60 2.62 14.31 26.67
CA LEU A 60 2.84 13.22 25.70
C LEU A 60 3.01 11.85 26.39
N VAL A 61 2.61 10.78 25.69
CA VAL A 61 2.90 9.38 26.02
C VAL A 61 3.62 8.73 24.84
N PHE A 62 4.61 7.90 25.14
CA PHE A 62 5.39 7.13 24.17
C PHE A 62 5.26 5.66 24.51
N TRP A 63 5.18 4.79 23.50
CA TRP A 63 5.20 3.35 23.69
C TRP A 63 5.88 2.62 22.54
N SER A 64 6.41 1.43 22.83
CA SER A 64 6.92 0.53 21.81
C SER A 64 5.90 -0.54 21.44
N ASP A 65 5.78 -0.83 20.14
CA ASP A 65 5.02 -1.96 19.61
C ASP A 65 5.99 -2.96 18.97
N VAL A 66 6.05 -4.17 19.54
CA VAL A 66 6.99 -5.22 19.13
C VAL A 66 6.46 -6.09 17.99
N THR A 67 5.17 -6.04 17.68
CA THR A 67 4.65 -6.75 16.49
C THR A 67 4.85 -5.93 15.23
N LEU A 68 4.73 -4.60 15.37
CA LEU A 68 4.92 -3.67 14.27
C LEU A 68 6.38 -3.24 14.08
N ASP A 69 7.27 -3.52 15.05
CA ASP A 69 8.63 -2.99 15.12
C ASP A 69 8.65 -1.45 15.07
N ARG A 70 7.83 -0.81 15.91
CA ARG A 70 7.62 0.65 15.92
C ARG A 70 7.73 1.25 17.32
N ILE A 71 8.14 2.52 17.37
CA ILE A 71 7.93 3.38 18.55
C ILE A 71 6.94 4.47 18.16
N MET A 72 5.90 4.61 18.97
CA MET A 72 4.76 5.49 18.74
C MET A 72 4.70 6.59 19.81
N LYS A 73 4.05 7.70 19.49
CA LYS A 73 3.68 8.75 20.45
C LYS A 73 2.23 9.16 20.29
N ALA A 74 1.65 9.67 21.37
CA ALA A 74 0.34 10.30 21.38
C ALA A 74 0.27 11.37 22.48
N ASN A 75 -0.76 12.19 22.46
CA ASN A 75 -1.08 13.07 23.57
C ASN A 75 -1.59 12.25 24.77
N LEU A 76 -1.44 12.75 26.00
CA LEU A 76 -1.93 12.11 27.25
C LEU A 76 -3.46 12.01 27.34
N ASN A 77 -4.19 12.55 26.37
CA ASN A 77 -5.63 12.38 26.19
C ASN A 77 -6.00 11.30 25.15
N GLY A 78 -5.00 10.64 24.53
CA GLY A 78 -5.17 9.59 23.52
C GLY A 78 -5.28 10.09 22.07
N SER A 79 -5.23 11.40 21.83
CA SER A 79 -5.27 11.97 20.47
C SER A 79 -3.90 12.08 19.81
N ASN A 80 -3.89 12.34 18.49
CA ASN A 80 -2.69 12.60 17.70
C ASN A 80 -1.62 11.49 17.78
N VAL A 81 -2.04 10.27 17.42
CA VAL A 81 -1.14 9.12 17.34
C VAL A 81 -0.22 9.28 16.13
N GLU A 82 1.08 9.28 16.36
CA GLU A 82 2.12 9.44 15.34
C GLU A 82 3.20 8.36 15.52
N GLU A 83 3.75 7.88 14.41
CA GLU A 83 4.96 7.03 14.40
C GLU A 83 6.19 7.90 14.64
N VAL A 84 7.07 7.49 15.56
CA VAL A 84 8.32 8.20 15.89
C VAL A 84 9.51 7.48 15.30
N VAL A 85 9.58 6.16 15.46
CA VAL A 85 10.61 5.31 14.86
C VAL A 85 9.92 4.21 14.09
N SER A 86 10.11 4.21 12.78
CA SER A 86 9.40 3.35 11.85
C SER A 86 10.24 2.23 11.21
N ASN A 87 11.50 2.08 11.60
CA ASN A 87 12.39 1.09 11.00
C ASN A 87 13.58 0.77 11.90
N GLY A 88 14.32 -0.29 11.56
CA GLY A 88 15.55 -0.67 12.27
C GLY A 88 15.32 -1.05 13.74
N LEU A 89 14.12 -1.51 14.08
CA LEU A 89 13.75 -2.09 15.36
C LEU A 89 13.40 -3.57 15.14
N GLU A 90 13.61 -4.40 16.15
CA GLU A 90 13.26 -5.83 16.12
C GLU A 90 12.59 -6.27 17.42
N SER A 91 13.07 -5.76 18.56
CA SER A 91 12.42 -6.02 19.84
C SER A 91 12.68 -4.89 20.85
N PRO A 92 12.06 -3.71 20.64
CA PRO A 92 12.17 -2.55 21.54
C PRO A 92 11.50 -2.83 22.90
N GLY A 93 12.28 -3.36 23.83
CA GLY A 93 11.81 -3.87 25.13
C GLY A 93 11.76 -2.86 26.27
N GLY A 94 12.35 -1.68 26.08
CA GLY A 94 12.42 -0.63 27.10
C GLY A 94 12.49 0.76 26.46
N LEU A 95 11.82 1.72 27.08
CA LEU A 95 11.69 3.10 26.60
C LEU A 95 11.79 4.05 27.78
N ALA A 96 12.55 5.15 27.64
CA ALA A 96 12.61 6.19 28.65
C ALA A 96 12.80 7.59 28.04
N ILE A 97 12.14 8.57 28.65
CA ILE A 97 12.12 9.96 28.19
C ILE A 97 13.03 10.84 29.05
N ASP A 98 13.93 11.58 28.39
CA ASP A 98 14.63 12.71 29.01
C ASP A 98 13.73 13.95 28.93
N TRP A 99 13.01 14.20 30.02
CA TRP A 99 12.11 15.35 30.14
C TRP A 99 12.82 16.69 30.34
N ILE A 100 14.16 16.70 30.49
CA ILE A 100 14.95 17.94 30.67
C ILE A 100 15.54 18.41 29.34
N HIS A 101 16.07 17.48 28.53
CA HIS A 101 16.73 17.79 27.26
C HIS A 101 15.94 17.36 26.01
N ASP A 102 14.68 16.93 26.20
CA ASP A 102 13.77 16.50 25.14
C ASP A 102 14.39 15.41 24.24
N LYS A 103 14.77 14.27 24.85
CA LYS A 103 15.34 13.12 24.15
C LYS A 103 14.59 11.83 24.47
N LEU A 104 14.54 10.95 23.50
CA LEU A 104 13.97 9.61 23.60
C LEU A 104 15.11 8.59 23.61
N TYR A 105 15.15 7.72 24.63
CA TYR A 105 16.09 6.62 24.74
C TYR A 105 15.33 5.30 24.74
N TRP A 106 15.87 4.29 24.05
CA TRP A 106 15.27 2.95 24.06
C TRP A 106 16.33 1.87 23.98
N THR A 107 15.93 0.66 24.37
CA THR A 107 16.72 -0.55 24.29
C THR A 107 16.06 -1.54 23.36
N ASP A 108 16.83 -2.13 22.45
CA ASP A 108 16.36 -3.16 21.54
C ASP A 108 17.12 -4.47 21.80
N SER A 109 16.35 -5.52 22.14
CA SER A 109 16.90 -6.83 22.48
C SER A 109 17.14 -7.74 21.28
N GLY A 110 16.56 -7.42 20.12
CA GLY A 110 16.82 -8.11 18.85
C GLY A 110 18.11 -7.59 18.21
N THR A 111 18.26 -6.26 18.12
CA THR A 111 19.47 -5.64 17.54
C THR A 111 20.65 -5.54 18.51
N SER A 112 20.44 -5.84 19.80
CA SER A 112 21.41 -5.70 20.90
C SER A 112 21.99 -4.29 21.02
N ARG A 113 21.14 -3.25 20.93
CA ARG A 113 21.58 -1.83 20.96
C ARG A 113 20.80 -1.00 21.97
N ILE A 114 21.44 0.07 22.45
CA ILE A 114 20.79 1.21 23.12
C ILE A 114 20.95 2.41 22.22
N GLU A 115 19.85 3.11 21.96
CA GLU A 115 19.80 4.19 21.00
C GLU A 115 19.12 5.44 21.57
N VAL A 116 19.39 6.57 20.92
CA VAL A 116 18.84 7.88 21.30
C VAL A 116 18.40 8.66 20.08
N ALA A 117 17.31 9.40 20.20
CA ALA A 117 16.82 10.34 19.19
C ALA A 117 16.18 11.57 19.85
N ASN A 118 15.80 12.55 19.04
CA ASN A 118 14.86 13.58 19.46
C ASN A 118 13.47 12.97 19.70
N LEU A 119 12.57 13.71 20.37
CA LEU A 119 11.20 13.25 20.66
C LEU A 119 10.34 13.01 19.40
N ASP A 120 10.76 13.51 18.25
CA ASP A 120 10.14 13.29 16.94
C ASP A 120 10.82 12.18 16.12
N GLY A 121 11.82 11.49 16.69
CA GLY A 121 12.55 10.40 16.02
C GLY A 121 13.73 10.87 15.18
N THR A 122 13.92 12.19 15.01
CA THR A 122 15.01 12.74 14.21
C THR A 122 16.38 12.57 14.90
N HIS A 123 17.44 12.60 14.09
CA HIS A 123 18.84 12.50 14.53
C HIS A 123 19.13 11.24 15.36
N ARG A 124 18.54 10.11 14.99
CA ARG A 124 18.79 8.79 15.60
C ARG A 124 20.28 8.46 15.68
N LYS A 125 20.73 8.00 16.85
CA LYS A 125 22.11 7.61 17.13
C LYS A 125 22.16 6.30 17.95
N VAL A 126 22.97 5.34 17.50
CA VAL A 126 23.36 4.18 18.31
C VAL A 126 24.34 4.64 19.39
N LEU A 127 23.96 4.46 20.65
CA LEU A 127 24.72 4.93 21.80
C LEU A 127 25.65 3.84 22.35
N ILE A 128 25.13 2.62 22.51
CA ILE A 128 25.84 1.47 23.07
C ILE A 128 25.47 0.23 22.26
N TRP A 129 26.46 -0.50 21.75
CA TRP A 129 26.29 -1.71 20.94
C TRP A 129 27.30 -2.82 21.31
N GLN A 130 28.49 -2.45 21.80
CA GLN A 130 29.54 -3.41 22.15
C GLN A 130 29.16 -4.19 23.40
N SER A 131 29.43 -5.50 23.44
CA SER A 131 29.17 -6.33 24.62
C SER A 131 27.75 -6.14 25.17
N MET A 132 26.75 -6.17 24.30
CA MET A 132 25.33 -6.15 24.63
C MET A 132 24.74 -7.48 24.17
N GLU A 133 23.92 -8.12 25.02
CA GLU A 133 23.25 -9.36 24.63
C GLU A 133 21.75 -9.11 24.45
N LYS A 134 21.02 -8.89 25.55
CA LYS A 134 19.58 -8.64 25.53
C LYS A 134 19.20 -7.52 26.50
N PRO A 135 19.41 -6.24 26.14
CA PRO A 135 18.95 -5.14 26.98
C PRO A 135 17.42 -5.11 27.06
N ARG A 136 16.86 -4.80 28.24
CA ARG A 136 15.40 -4.77 28.46
C ARG A 136 14.90 -3.52 29.16
N ALA A 137 15.11 -3.37 30.46
CA ALA A 137 14.59 -2.19 31.17
C ALA A 137 15.59 -1.05 31.06
N ILE A 138 15.11 0.18 30.93
CA ILE A 138 15.92 1.40 30.91
C ILE A 138 15.30 2.45 31.82
N ALA A 139 16.13 3.13 32.62
CA ALA A 139 15.73 4.24 33.48
C ALA A 139 16.75 5.37 33.39
N LEU A 140 16.28 6.61 33.27
CA LEU A 140 17.14 7.79 33.11
C LEU A 140 17.20 8.58 34.41
N HIS A 141 18.33 9.23 34.67
CA HIS A 141 18.46 10.25 35.70
C HIS A 141 18.95 11.57 35.05
N PRO A 142 18.08 12.32 34.34
CA PRO A 142 18.49 13.51 33.58
C PRO A 142 19.21 14.59 34.39
N ILE A 143 18.86 14.74 35.68
CA ILE A 143 19.51 15.69 36.59
C ILE A 143 20.99 15.37 36.82
N GLU A 144 21.35 14.08 36.89
CA GLU A 144 22.74 13.62 36.99
C GLU A 144 23.36 13.39 35.60
N GLY A 145 22.54 13.19 34.57
CA GLY A 145 22.99 12.87 33.20
C GLY A 145 23.46 11.43 33.06
N LYS A 146 22.74 10.49 33.70
CA LYS A 146 23.06 9.06 33.70
C LYS A 146 21.90 8.23 33.16
N ILE A 147 22.22 7.09 32.55
CA ILE A 147 21.26 6.06 32.14
C ILE A 147 21.59 4.76 32.84
N TYR A 148 20.56 4.02 33.20
CA TYR A 148 20.66 2.73 33.86
C TYR A 148 19.84 1.73 33.07
N TRP A 149 20.36 0.54 32.83
CA TRP A 149 19.61 -0.49 32.12
C TRP A 149 19.92 -1.89 32.63
N THR A 150 19.05 -2.83 32.26
CA THR A 150 19.23 -4.25 32.54
C THR A 150 19.51 -5.02 31.26
N ASP A 151 20.41 -6.00 31.33
CA ASP A 151 20.69 -6.97 30.28
C ASP A 151 20.42 -8.37 30.85
N TRP A 152 19.55 -9.13 30.19
CA TRP A 152 19.12 -10.47 30.65
C TRP A 152 19.63 -11.59 29.74
N GLY A 153 20.70 -11.34 28.98
CA GLY A 153 21.37 -12.37 28.18
C GLY A 153 21.95 -13.53 29.00
N ASN A 154 22.87 -14.28 28.39
CA ASN A 154 23.59 -15.37 29.05
C ASN A 154 24.40 -14.87 30.25
N THR A 155 24.86 -13.61 30.20
CA THR A 155 25.55 -12.93 31.30
C THR A 155 24.70 -11.77 31.87
N PRO A 156 23.68 -12.07 32.70
CA PRO A 156 22.74 -11.07 33.16
C PRO A 156 23.42 -10.04 34.06
N ARG A 157 23.21 -8.75 33.75
CA ARG A 157 23.85 -7.62 34.43
C ARG A 157 22.95 -6.39 34.45
N ILE A 158 23.18 -5.54 35.44
CA ILE A 158 22.64 -4.19 35.50
C ILE A 158 23.80 -3.23 35.36
N GLU A 159 23.66 -2.25 34.47
CA GLU A 159 24.73 -1.35 34.08
C GLU A 159 24.27 0.11 34.14
N TYR A 160 25.23 1.02 34.15
CA TYR A 160 24.97 2.43 33.91
C TYR A 160 26.07 3.06 33.07
N SER A 161 25.73 4.20 32.48
CA SER A 161 26.65 5.10 31.80
C SER A 161 26.13 6.54 31.92
N ASN A 162 26.90 7.50 31.42
CA ASN A 162 26.38 8.84 31.15
C ASN A 162 25.39 8.78 29.97
N MET A 163 24.52 9.78 29.87
CA MET A 163 23.52 9.91 28.80
C MET A 163 24.11 10.16 27.39
N ASP A 164 25.41 10.45 27.30
CA ASP A 164 26.18 10.47 26.06
C ASP A 164 26.89 9.13 25.75
N GLY A 165 26.63 8.07 26.55
CA GLY A 165 27.20 6.74 26.40
C GLY A 165 28.56 6.54 27.09
N SER A 166 29.19 7.62 27.56
CA SER A 166 30.50 7.55 28.20
C SER A 166 30.47 6.99 29.62
N GLY A 167 31.59 6.48 30.12
CA GLY A 167 31.70 6.05 31.52
C GLY A 167 30.88 4.81 31.89
N ARG A 168 30.61 3.93 30.92
CA ARG A 168 29.89 2.65 31.12
C ARG A 168 30.54 1.80 32.21
N ARG A 169 29.73 1.31 33.14
CA ARG A 169 30.14 0.46 34.27
C ARG A 169 29.03 -0.51 34.66
N ILE A 170 29.43 -1.68 35.13
CA ILE A 170 28.54 -2.69 35.69
C ILE A 170 28.23 -2.32 37.15
N ILE A 171 26.95 -2.36 37.51
CA ILE A 171 26.42 -2.13 38.87
C ILE A 171 26.28 -3.45 39.61
N ALA A 172 25.68 -4.44 38.94
CA ALA A 172 25.43 -5.74 39.51
C ALA A 172 25.50 -6.81 38.42
N ASP A 173 26.21 -7.90 38.71
CA ASP A 173 26.44 -9.06 37.84
C ASP A 173 26.31 -10.41 38.59
N THR A 174 26.03 -10.36 39.89
CA THR A 174 25.91 -11.52 40.76
C THR A 174 24.46 -11.72 41.17
N ASN A 175 24.01 -12.98 41.31
CA ASN A 175 22.64 -13.32 41.70
C ASN A 175 21.57 -12.60 40.87
N LEU A 176 21.77 -12.53 39.55
CA LEU A 176 20.81 -12.01 38.59
C LEU A 176 20.51 -13.11 37.58
N PHE A 177 19.25 -13.18 37.14
CA PHE A 177 18.79 -14.09 36.11
C PHE A 177 17.98 -13.32 35.08
N TRP A 178 16.80 -12.83 35.43
CA TRP A 178 15.93 -12.06 34.51
C TRP A 178 15.54 -10.71 35.12
N PRO A 179 16.48 -9.73 35.14
CA PRO A 179 16.21 -8.38 35.63
C PRO A 179 15.29 -7.63 34.65
N ASN A 180 13.97 -7.76 34.83
CA ASN A 180 12.97 -7.36 33.82
C ASN A 180 12.56 -5.87 33.88
N GLY A 181 12.58 -5.27 35.06
CA GLY A 181 12.08 -3.92 35.28
C GLY A 181 12.98 -3.14 36.24
N LEU A 182 13.11 -1.85 36.02
CA LEU A 182 14.05 -0.98 36.73
C LEU A 182 13.42 0.41 36.96
N THR A 183 13.51 0.94 38.17
CA THR A 183 13.03 2.28 38.49
C THR A 183 13.90 3.00 39.50
N ILE A 184 13.92 4.33 39.43
CA ILE A 184 14.73 5.20 40.29
C ILE A 184 13.84 5.97 41.26
N ASP A 185 14.18 5.91 42.55
CA ASP A 185 13.68 6.78 43.60
C ASP A 185 14.60 7.99 43.71
N TYR A 186 14.25 9.08 43.01
CA TYR A 186 15.04 10.32 42.98
C TYR A 186 15.18 10.98 44.35
N ALA A 187 14.15 10.88 45.21
CA ALA A 187 14.19 11.47 46.56
C ALA A 187 15.06 10.63 47.51
N GLY A 188 15.02 9.31 47.36
CA GLY A 188 15.78 8.37 48.19
C GLY A 188 17.21 8.09 47.72
N HIS A 189 17.62 8.57 46.53
CA HIS A 189 18.88 8.23 45.85
C HIS A 189 19.12 6.72 45.74
N ARG A 190 18.08 5.97 45.36
CA ARG A 190 18.12 4.50 45.26
C ARG A 190 17.49 4.01 43.96
N MET A 191 17.93 2.85 43.52
CA MET A 191 17.34 2.11 42.41
C MET A 191 16.66 0.84 42.92
N TYR A 192 15.55 0.50 42.29
CA TYR A 192 14.79 -0.72 42.55
C TYR A 192 14.66 -1.49 41.23
N TRP A 193 14.85 -2.79 41.27
CA TRP A 193 14.61 -3.65 40.12
C TRP A 193 13.88 -4.93 40.53
N VAL A 194 13.24 -5.54 39.55
CA VAL A 194 12.59 -6.84 39.67
C VAL A 194 13.39 -7.89 38.93
N ASP A 195 13.61 -9.04 39.57
CA ASP A 195 14.11 -10.23 38.89
C ASP A 195 13.01 -11.28 38.81
N ALA A 196 12.56 -11.57 37.60
CA ALA A 196 11.42 -12.44 37.36
C ALA A 196 11.73 -13.91 37.65
N LYS A 197 12.98 -14.34 37.45
CA LYS A 197 13.41 -15.72 37.65
C LYS A 197 13.93 -15.96 39.05
N HIS A 198 14.55 -14.94 39.65
CA HIS A 198 14.97 -14.97 41.05
C HIS A 198 13.82 -14.64 42.03
N HIS A 199 12.62 -14.33 41.51
CA HIS A 199 11.40 -14.17 42.29
C HIS A 199 11.51 -13.08 43.37
N VAL A 200 12.13 -11.93 43.06
CA VAL A 200 12.46 -10.90 44.06
C VAL A 200 12.41 -9.47 43.51
N ILE A 201 12.01 -8.52 44.36
CA ILE A 201 12.34 -7.08 44.21
C ILE A 201 13.56 -6.78 45.06
N GLU A 202 14.58 -6.19 44.45
CA GLU A 202 15.77 -5.73 45.14
C GLU A 202 15.94 -4.21 45.04
N ARG A 203 16.72 -3.68 45.98
CA ARG A 203 17.06 -2.27 46.06
C ARG A 203 18.55 -2.11 46.30
N ALA A 204 19.16 -1.14 45.63
CA ALA A 204 20.52 -0.69 45.91
C ALA A 204 20.60 0.85 45.86
N ASP A 205 21.73 1.39 46.33
CA ASP A 205 22.11 2.76 46.03
C ASP A 205 22.41 2.91 44.53
N LEU A 206 22.41 4.13 43.99
CA LEU A 206 22.64 4.38 42.57
C LEU A 206 24.03 3.96 42.05
N ASP A 207 24.97 3.60 42.94
CA ASP A 207 26.29 3.05 42.60
C ASP A 207 26.37 1.52 42.77
N GLY A 208 25.24 0.86 43.10
CA GLY A 208 25.15 -0.59 43.32
C GLY A 208 25.45 -1.05 44.74
N LYS A 209 25.87 -0.16 45.64
CA LYS A 209 26.13 -0.52 47.04
C LYS A 209 24.83 -0.73 47.81
N ASN A 210 24.96 -1.32 49.00
CA ASN A 210 23.85 -1.54 49.94
C ASN A 210 22.66 -2.32 49.35
N ARG A 211 22.94 -3.29 48.45
CA ARG A 211 21.96 -4.18 47.83
C ARG A 211 21.21 -4.99 48.90
N LYS A 212 19.87 -4.92 48.87
CA LYS A 212 18.97 -5.64 49.78
C LYS A 212 17.73 -6.13 49.04
N ALA A 213 17.30 -7.36 49.33
CA ALA A 213 16.00 -7.87 48.91
C ALA A 213 14.87 -7.25 49.74
N VAL A 214 13.76 -6.92 49.10
CA VAL A 214 12.60 -6.24 49.69
C VAL A 214 11.38 -7.16 49.76
N ILE A 215 10.99 -7.78 48.64
CA ILE A 215 9.78 -8.62 48.52
C ILE A 215 10.09 -9.83 47.64
N SER A 216 9.54 -11.02 47.96
CA SER A 216 9.56 -12.19 47.09
C SER A 216 8.25 -12.31 46.31
N LEU A 217 8.34 -12.57 45.00
CA LEU A 217 7.24 -12.46 44.04
C LEU A 217 7.25 -13.58 42.99
N PRO A 218 6.09 -14.01 42.49
CA PRO A 218 6.03 -15.13 41.55
C PRO A 218 6.57 -14.78 40.16
N HIS A 219 6.13 -13.71 39.48
CA HIS A 219 6.70 -13.38 38.16
C HIS A 219 6.54 -11.88 37.82
N PRO A 220 7.31 -11.00 38.48
CA PRO A 220 7.25 -9.56 38.24
C PRO A 220 7.82 -9.18 36.86
N PHE A 221 7.21 -8.21 36.19
CA PHE A 221 7.66 -7.73 34.88
C PHE A 221 8.22 -6.31 34.95
N ALA A 222 7.39 -5.31 35.29
CA ALA A 222 7.80 -3.92 35.42
C ALA A 222 7.51 -3.37 36.82
N ILE A 223 8.22 -2.31 37.21
CA ILE A 223 8.14 -1.71 38.54
C ILE A 223 8.23 -0.18 38.47
N THR A 224 7.46 0.50 39.29
CA THR A 224 7.50 1.96 39.48
C THR A 224 7.37 2.31 40.96
N VAL A 225 7.77 3.52 41.33
CA VAL A 225 7.81 3.99 42.72
C VAL A 225 7.15 5.36 42.84
N PHE A 226 6.37 5.55 43.90
CA PHE A 226 5.83 6.86 44.25
C PHE A 226 5.67 6.96 45.77
N GLU A 227 6.13 8.09 46.33
CA GLU A 227 6.20 8.29 47.78
C GLU A 227 6.82 7.07 48.49
N ASP A 228 6.07 6.41 49.37
CA ASP A 228 6.50 5.27 50.18
C ASP A 228 6.06 3.90 49.62
N SER A 229 5.46 3.88 48.43
CA SER A 229 4.90 2.69 47.80
C SER A 229 5.64 2.28 46.53
N LEU A 230 5.83 0.97 46.35
CA LEU A 230 6.25 0.34 45.11
C LEU A 230 5.03 -0.25 44.42
N TYR A 231 4.95 -0.06 43.10
CA TYR A 231 3.92 -0.65 42.26
C TYR A 231 4.57 -1.52 41.19
N TRP A 232 4.06 -2.72 40.95
CA TRP A 232 4.60 -3.61 39.92
C TRP A 232 3.53 -4.41 39.21
N THR A 233 3.84 -4.80 37.98
CA THR A 233 3.03 -5.73 37.19
C THR A 233 3.55 -7.15 37.37
N ASP A 234 2.63 -8.12 37.45
CA ASP A 234 2.97 -9.53 37.60
C ASP A 234 2.19 -10.38 36.59
N TRP A 235 2.93 -11.16 35.79
CA TRP A 235 2.37 -11.97 34.70
C TRP A 235 1.68 -13.23 35.18
N HIS A 236 2.14 -13.80 36.30
CA HIS A 236 1.57 -15.03 36.84
C HIS A 236 0.19 -14.77 37.45
N THR A 237 0.07 -13.68 38.21
CA THR A 237 -1.18 -13.25 38.85
C THR A 237 -2.05 -12.37 37.95
N LYS A 238 -1.52 -11.92 36.81
CA LYS A 238 -2.17 -10.99 35.86
C LYS A 238 -2.73 -9.75 36.57
N SER A 239 -1.89 -9.12 37.39
CA SER A 239 -2.30 -8.06 38.31
C SER A 239 -1.28 -6.95 38.45
N ILE A 240 -1.74 -5.78 38.91
CA ILE A 240 -0.93 -4.68 39.43
C ILE A 240 -0.99 -4.75 40.95
N ASN A 241 0.17 -4.77 41.57
CA ASN A 241 0.34 -4.91 43.01
C ASN A 241 1.03 -3.68 43.59
N SER A 242 0.82 -3.45 44.89
CA SER A 242 1.41 -2.37 45.69
C SER A 242 2.01 -2.93 46.98
N ALA A 243 3.10 -2.34 47.46
CA ALA A 243 3.65 -2.61 48.80
C ALA A 243 4.54 -1.46 49.29
N ASN A 244 4.82 -1.40 50.59
CA ASN A 244 5.70 -0.38 51.15
C ASN A 244 7.17 -0.57 50.71
N LYS A 245 7.80 0.49 50.18
CA LYS A 245 9.15 0.45 49.59
C LYS A 245 10.28 0.12 50.57
N PHE A 246 10.08 0.35 51.87
CA PHE A 246 11.12 0.13 52.88
C PHE A 246 11.03 -1.24 53.54
N THR A 247 9.80 -1.70 53.81
CA THR A 247 9.54 -2.89 54.62
C THR A 247 9.06 -4.09 53.80
N GLY A 248 8.57 -3.86 52.58
CA GLY A 248 7.91 -4.88 51.77
C GLY A 248 6.55 -5.35 52.33
N LYS A 249 6.06 -4.72 53.41
CA LYS A 249 4.79 -5.06 54.07
C LYS A 249 3.62 -4.29 53.43
N ASN A 250 2.40 -4.66 53.82
CA ASN A 250 1.14 -4.10 53.31
C ASN A 250 0.98 -4.33 51.81
N GLN A 251 1.17 -5.57 51.38
CA GLN A 251 0.98 -5.94 49.97
C GLN A 251 -0.52 -5.93 49.63
N GLU A 252 -0.87 -5.17 48.60
CA GLU A 252 -2.24 -5.02 48.12
C GLU A 252 -2.30 -5.21 46.62
N ILE A 253 -3.38 -5.83 46.13
CA ILE A 253 -3.66 -5.95 44.69
C ILE A 253 -4.52 -4.75 44.30
N ILE A 254 -3.96 -3.83 43.52
CA ILE A 254 -4.71 -2.66 43.02
C ILE A 254 -5.70 -3.10 41.95
N ARG A 255 -5.25 -3.96 41.03
CA ARG A 255 -6.09 -4.46 39.95
C ARG A 255 -5.69 -5.86 39.53
N ASN A 256 -6.67 -6.72 39.28
CA ASN A 256 -6.49 -8.08 38.78
C ASN A 256 -7.27 -8.28 37.48
N LYS A 257 -7.17 -9.51 36.92
CA LYS A 257 -7.83 -9.90 35.65
C LYS A 257 -7.39 -9.06 34.46
N LEU A 258 -6.13 -8.64 34.46
CA LEU A 258 -5.50 -7.98 33.31
C LEU A 258 -5.18 -9.05 32.24
N HIS A 259 -4.97 -8.64 30.99
CA HIS A 259 -4.69 -9.58 29.90
C HIS A 259 -3.25 -10.08 30.01
N PHE A 260 -2.31 -9.16 29.80
CA PHE A 260 -0.88 -9.30 30.01
C PHE A 260 -0.32 -7.92 30.38
N PRO A 261 -0.27 -7.57 31.68
CA PRO A 261 0.24 -6.27 32.09
C PRO A 261 1.76 -6.23 31.83
N MET A 262 2.16 -5.31 30.96
CA MET A 262 3.52 -5.12 30.51
C MET A 262 4.19 -4.05 31.39
N ASP A 263 4.61 -2.93 30.81
CA ASP A 263 5.27 -1.84 31.51
C ASP A 263 4.30 -0.98 32.34
N ILE A 264 4.81 -0.34 33.40
CA ILE A 264 4.03 0.49 34.34
C ILE A 264 4.83 1.68 34.85
N HIS A 265 4.24 2.88 34.78
CA HIS A 265 4.83 4.12 35.24
C HIS A 265 3.83 4.93 36.10
N THR A 266 4.31 5.58 37.16
CA THR A 266 3.46 6.52 37.91
C THR A 266 3.43 7.87 37.21
N LEU A 267 2.26 8.27 36.70
CA LEU A 267 2.00 9.55 36.08
C LEU A 267 1.77 10.62 37.15
N HIS A 268 2.82 11.39 37.46
CA HIS A 268 2.76 12.53 38.38
C HIS A 268 3.93 13.50 38.12
N PRO A 269 3.77 14.83 38.27
CA PRO A 269 4.85 15.79 38.05
C PRO A 269 6.12 15.52 38.88
N GLN A 270 5.97 14.98 40.10
CA GLN A 270 7.11 14.66 40.97
C GLN A 270 7.98 13.49 40.46
N ARG A 271 7.48 12.68 39.52
CA ARG A 271 8.29 11.65 38.85
C ARG A 271 9.23 12.24 37.80
N GLN A 272 8.96 13.46 37.35
CA GLN A 272 9.77 14.23 36.41
C GLN A 272 10.14 15.59 37.03
N PRO A 273 10.95 15.61 38.11
CA PRO A 273 11.25 16.83 38.85
C PRO A 273 11.92 17.88 37.95
N ALA A 274 11.42 19.12 38.02
CA ALA A 274 11.93 20.28 37.26
C ALA A 274 13.27 20.83 37.79
N GLY A 275 13.86 20.22 38.82
CA GLY A 275 15.03 20.74 39.54
C GLY A 275 16.38 20.64 38.82
N GLY A 276 16.43 20.08 37.61
CA GLY A 276 17.68 19.96 36.84
C GLY A 276 17.88 21.11 35.85
N ARG A 277 19.08 21.70 35.83
CA ARG A 277 19.47 22.65 34.77
C ARG A 277 19.63 21.90 33.45
N ASN A 278 18.86 22.26 32.43
CA ASN A 278 19.11 21.81 31.06
C ASN A 278 20.52 22.26 30.62
N ARG A 279 21.43 21.28 30.45
CA ARG A 279 22.85 21.52 30.17
C ARG A 279 23.09 21.97 28.73
N CYS A 280 22.15 21.66 27.82
CA CYS A 280 22.15 22.06 26.42
C CYS A 280 21.59 23.48 26.21
N GLY A 281 20.88 24.06 27.19
CA GLY A 281 20.25 25.37 27.03
C GLY A 281 19.22 25.40 25.90
N THR A 282 18.89 26.62 25.40
CA THR A 282 17.85 26.82 24.38
C THR A 282 18.34 26.66 22.93
N ASN A 283 19.65 26.63 22.70
CA ASN A 283 20.24 26.52 21.36
C ASN A 283 20.95 25.17 21.14
N ASN A 284 20.41 24.09 21.70
CA ASN A 284 20.96 22.72 21.57
C ASN A 284 22.47 22.62 21.87
N GLY A 285 22.97 23.40 22.83
CA GLY A 285 24.39 23.46 23.19
C GLY A 285 25.32 24.03 22.11
N GLY A 286 24.78 24.60 21.02
CA GLY A 286 25.52 24.93 19.80
C GLY A 286 25.78 23.73 18.88
N CYS A 287 25.24 22.55 19.20
CA CYS A 287 25.41 21.34 18.41
C CYS A 287 24.55 21.37 17.15
N SER A 288 25.13 20.95 16.02
CA SER A 288 24.43 20.84 14.74
C SER A 288 23.26 19.84 14.76
N HIS A 289 23.41 18.71 15.47
CA HIS A 289 22.43 17.61 15.47
C HIS A 289 21.92 17.26 16.89
N LEU A 290 22.68 16.46 17.66
CA LEU A 290 22.29 16.07 19.03
C LEU A 290 23.16 16.76 20.08
N CYS A 291 22.53 17.18 21.18
CA CYS A 291 23.20 17.52 22.43
C CYS A 291 22.81 16.51 23.50
N LEU A 292 23.80 15.75 23.99
CA LEU A 292 23.59 14.71 25.00
C LEU A 292 24.26 15.12 26.33
N PRO A 293 23.57 15.05 27.47
CA PRO A 293 24.15 15.43 28.76
C PRO A 293 25.16 14.38 29.25
N SER A 294 26.23 14.82 29.92
CA SER A 294 27.19 13.97 30.63
C SER A 294 27.31 14.43 32.08
N SER A 295 27.80 13.60 33.00
CA SER A 295 27.79 13.87 34.47
C SER A 295 28.15 15.30 34.92
N LYS A 296 29.00 16.03 34.18
CA LYS A 296 29.38 17.43 34.48
C LYS A 296 29.11 18.44 33.35
N ALA A 297 28.78 18.01 32.13
CA ALA A 297 28.68 18.88 30.95
C ALA A 297 27.66 18.34 29.92
N PHE A 298 27.80 18.71 28.65
CA PHE A 298 27.11 18.11 27.51
C PHE A 298 28.13 17.80 26.40
N THR A 299 27.79 16.85 25.53
CA THR A 299 28.59 16.44 24.38
C THR A 299 27.72 16.52 23.12
N CYS A 300 28.20 17.21 22.09
CA CYS A 300 27.53 17.15 20.79
C CYS A 300 27.78 15.80 20.12
N ALA A 301 26.71 15.16 19.66
CA ALA A 301 26.76 13.88 19.00
C ALA A 301 26.17 13.96 17.60
N CYS A 302 26.80 13.25 16.67
CA CYS A 302 26.28 13.08 15.31
C CYS A 302 25.35 11.87 15.24
N PRO A 303 24.32 11.90 14.37
CA PRO A 303 23.48 10.75 14.08
C PRO A 303 24.33 9.56 13.60
N THR A 304 23.75 8.36 13.65
CA THR A 304 24.40 7.15 13.12
C THR A 304 24.82 7.35 11.67
N GLY A 305 26.06 6.98 11.32
CA GLY A 305 26.61 7.15 9.97
C GLY A 305 27.17 8.54 9.65
N PHE A 306 27.23 9.47 10.60
CA PHE A 306 27.83 10.79 10.38
C PHE A 306 29.13 10.94 11.16
N LYS A 307 30.19 11.40 10.47
CA LYS A 307 31.47 11.69 11.10
C LYS A 307 31.42 13.04 11.79
N LYS A 308 31.88 13.11 13.04
CA LYS A 308 32.08 14.39 13.74
C LYS A 308 33.31 15.10 13.18
N VAL A 309 33.13 16.32 12.64
CA VAL A 309 34.22 17.12 12.03
C VAL A 309 34.91 17.99 13.05
N ASP A 310 34.11 18.65 13.89
CA ASP A 310 34.59 19.50 14.99
C ASP A 310 33.74 19.23 16.24
N GLN A 311 33.92 20.01 17.31
CA GLN A 311 33.18 19.78 18.55
C GLN A 311 31.64 19.89 18.40
N TYR A 312 31.13 20.51 17.33
CA TYR A 312 29.73 20.89 17.12
C TYR A 312 29.10 20.35 15.81
N ASN A 313 29.88 20.07 14.77
CA ASN A 313 29.44 19.81 13.39
C ASN A 313 29.74 18.38 12.92
N CYS A 314 28.91 17.90 11.97
CA CYS A 314 28.95 16.55 11.39
C CYS A 314 29.14 16.61 9.85
N LEU A 315 29.80 15.61 9.26
CA LEU A 315 30.04 15.47 7.81
C LEU A 315 29.14 14.40 7.19
N ASP A 316 28.59 14.74 6.02
CA ASP A 316 27.68 13.90 5.23
C ASP A 316 28.46 13.14 4.15
N LYS A 317 29.19 12.08 4.54
CA LYS A 317 29.86 11.15 3.63
C LYS A 317 29.53 9.72 4.04
N PHE A 318 28.89 8.96 3.15
CA PHE A 318 28.45 7.59 3.41
C PHE A 318 28.28 6.79 2.11
N LEU A 319 28.42 5.47 2.18
CA LEU A 319 27.97 4.57 1.12
C LEU A 319 26.45 4.38 1.26
N LEU A 320 25.74 4.56 0.17
CA LEU A 320 24.33 4.27 0.00
C LEU A 320 24.22 2.96 -0.79
N PHE A 321 23.48 1.98 -0.28
CA PHE A 321 23.30 0.70 -0.96
C PHE A 321 21.84 0.24 -0.88
N ALA A 322 21.39 -0.42 -1.94
CA ALA A 322 20.05 -1.00 -2.00
C ALA A 322 20.11 -2.48 -1.63
N ARG A 323 19.16 -2.89 -0.81
CA ARG A 323 18.69 -4.26 -0.74
C ARG A 323 17.32 -4.31 -1.40
N ARG A 324 16.85 -5.51 -1.73
CA ARG A 324 15.50 -5.66 -2.31
C ARG A 324 14.41 -4.96 -1.49
N THR A 325 14.46 -5.06 -0.16
CA THR A 325 13.38 -4.59 0.72
C THR A 325 13.64 -3.24 1.36
N ASP A 326 14.86 -2.70 1.29
CA ASP A 326 15.20 -1.44 1.96
C ASP A 326 16.42 -0.77 1.31
N ILE A 327 16.57 0.53 1.54
CA ILE A 327 17.76 1.28 1.17
C ILE A 327 18.50 1.65 2.46
N ARG A 328 19.80 1.42 2.47
CA ARG A 328 20.64 1.60 3.67
C ARG A 328 21.82 2.50 3.38
N ARG A 329 22.30 3.12 4.44
CA ARG A 329 23.54 3.90 4.43
C ARG A 329 24.50 3.36 5.46
N ILE A 330 25.79 3.41 5.14
CA ILE A 330 26.86 3.02 6.06
C ILE A 330 28.01 4.00 5.93
N SER A 331 28.58 4.40 7.06
CA SER A 331 29.78 5.21 7.10
C SER A 331 30.93 4.43 7.71
N PHE A 332 32.06 4.41 7.00
CA PHE A 332 33.28 3.75 7.47
C PHE A 332 34.23 4.72 8.18
N ASP A 333 33.81 5.98 8.29
CA ASP A 333 34.51 7.00 9.07
C ASP A 333 34.18 6.90 10.57
N THR A 334 33.22 6.05 10.95
CA THR A 334 32.77 5.86 12.34
C THR A 334 33.15 4.46 12.85
N GLU A 335 33.56 4.37 14.12
CA GLU A 335 34.04 3.12 14.73
C GLU A 335 32.95 2.04 14.86
N ASP A 336 31.68 2.44 14.84
CA ASP A 336 30.54 1.53 14.95
C ASP A 336 30.23 0.81 13.64
N MET A 337 30.70 1.32 12.48
CA MET A 337 30.41 0.82 11.12
C MET A 337 28.95 0.38 10.94
N SER A 338 28.04 1.03 11.65
CA SER A 338 26.66 0.58 11.73
C SER A 338 25.92 1.07 10.50
N ASP A 339 25.23 0.15 9.84
CA ASP A 339 24.34 0.48 8.75
C ASP A 339 22.99 0.96 9.31
N ASP A 340 22.50 2.04 8.72
CA ASP A 340 21.26 2.69 9.08
C ASP A 340 20.28 2.57 7.91
N VAL A 341 19.03 2.22 8.22
CA VAL A 341 17.98 2.06 7.21
C VAL A 341 17.38 3.43 6.94
N VAL A 342 17.36 3.85 5.68
CA VAL A 342 16.66 5.08 5.29
C VAL A 342 15.15 4.82 5.44
N PRO A 343 14.39 5.64 6.19
CA PRO A 343 12.98 5.39 6.48
C PRO A 343 12.10 5.71 5.27
N LEU A 344 12.09 4.78 4.31
CA LEU A 344 11.28 4.83 3.09
C LEU A 344 10.08 3.89 3.25
N ALA A 345 8.91 4.33 2.79
CA ALA A 345 7.70 3.53 2.72
C ALA A 345 7.68 2.69 1.43
N ASP A 346 7.04 1.52 1.47
CA ASP A 346 6.68 0.72 0.29
C ASP A 346 7.84 0.30 -0.65
N VAL A 347 9.08 0.20 -0.15
CA VAL A 347 10.19 -0.40 -0.91
C VAL A 347 10.02 -1.92 -0.92
N ARG A 348 9.77 -2.51 -2.09
CA ARG A 348 9.51 -3.95 -2.25
C ARG A 348 10.63 -4.70 -2.93
N ASN A 349 11.18 -4.13 -4.00
CA ASN A 349 12.27 -4.73 -4.76
C ASN A 349 13.15 -3.65 -5.41
N ALA A 350 13.85 -2.89 -4.58
CA ALA A 350 14.80 -1.89 -5.05
C ALA A 350 15.97 -2.55 -5.79
N VAL A 351 16.26 -2.09 -7.02
CA VAL A 351 17.31 -2.68 -7.88
C VAL A 351 18.46 -1.72 -8.10
N ALA A 352 18.21 -0.57 -8.73
CA ALA A 352 19.23 0.46 -8.99
C ALA A 352 18.97 1.69 -8.13
N LEU A 353 20.03 2.43 -7.79
CA LEU A 353 19.93 3.66 -7.01
C LEU A 353 20.92 4.70 -7.50
N ASP A 354 20.58 5.98 -7.43
CA ASP A 354 21.55 7.06 -7.61
C ASP A 354 21.11 8.28 -6.79
N TRP A 355 21.87 9.36 -6.80
CA TRP A 355 21.68 10.48 -5.89
C TRP A 355 22.04 11.83 -6.51
N ASP A 356 21.36 12.87 -6.04
CA ASP A 356 21.68 14.26 -6.35
C ASP A 356 22.29 14.98 -5.13
N SER A 357 23.53 15.43 -5.31
CA SER A 357 24.31 16.17 -4.31
C SER A 357 23.71 17.51 -3.88
N LYS A 358 22.98 18.19 -4.78
CA LYS A 358 22.55 19.57 -4.59
C LYS A 358 21.28 19.65 -3.77
N ASP A 359 20.29 18.83 -4.14
CA ASP A 359 18.98 18.82 -3.51
C ASP A 359 18.87 17.73 -2.42
N GLY A 360 19.87 16.85 -2.30
CA GLY A 360 19.92 15.80 -1.29
C GLY A 360 18.92 14.66 -1.53
N HIS A 361 18.47 14.49 -2.77
CA HIS A 361 17.57 13.40 -3.14
C HIS A 361 18.33 12.13 -3.46
N ILE A 362 17.77 11.01 -3.03
CA ILE A 362 18.11 9.68 -3.50
C ILE A 362 17.00 9.23 -4.45
N TYR A 363 17.38 8.55 -5.52
CA TYR A 363 16.50 7.98 -6.52
C TYR A 363 16.71 6.48 -6.54
N TRP A 364 15.64 5.71 -6.71
CA TRP A 364 15.74 4.27 -6.85
C TRP A 364 14.68 3.71 -7.79
N THR A 365 14.99 2.56 -8.37
CA THR A 365 14.06 1.78 -9.19
C THR A 365 13.49 0.63 -8.36
N ASP A 366 12.20 0.36 -8.47
CA ASP A 366 11.55 -0.80 -7.87
C ASP A 366 10.84 -1.61 -8.96
N VAL A 367 11.29 -2.86 -9.14
CA VAL A 367 10.83 -3.77 -10.19
C VAL A 367 9.54 -4.50 -9.81
N THR A 368 9.12 -4.47 -8.54
CA THR A 368 7.83 -5.06 -8.14
C THR A 368 6.70 -4.05 -8.24
N THR A 369 7.01 -2.76 -8.02
CA THR A 369 6.02 -1.68 -8.12
C THR A 369 6.06 -0.96 -9.47
N ASP A 370 6.91 -1.41 -10.40
CA ASP A 370 7.12 -0.81 -11.72
C ASP A 370 7.31 0.71 -11.65
N SER A 371 8.15 1.15 -10.70
CA SER A 371 8.28 2.57 -10.40
C SER A 371 9.72 3.04 -10.23
N ILE A 372 9.93 4.32 -10.51
CA ILE A 372 11.12 5.07 -10.12
C ILE A 372 10.67 6.10 -9.11
N SER A 373 11.25 6.04 -7.91
CA SER A 373 10.86 6.87 -6.78
C SER A 373 12.04 7.72 -6.31
N ARG A 374 11.74 8.83 -5.64
CA ARG A 374 12.75 9.66 -4.98
C ARG A 374 12.32 10.07 -3.58
N ALA A 375 13.31 10.33 -2.73
CA ALA A 375 13.11 10.88 -1.39
C ALA A 375 14.36 11.66 -1.00
N LEU A 376 14.28 12.49 0.04
CA LEU A 376 15.49 13.02 0.67
C LEU A 376 16.26 11.88 1.32
N TRP A 377 17.58 11.99 1.44
CA TRP A 377 18.43 10.96 2.07
C TRP A 377 18.06 10.65 3.54
N ASN A 378 17.24 11.49 4.19
CA ASN A 378 16.68 11.25 5.52
C ASN A 378 15.33 10.51 5.51
N GLY A 379 14.85 10.08 4.34
CA GLY A 379 13.57 9.40 4.10
C GLY A 379 12.35 10.32 3.97
N SER A 380 12.49 11.63 4.25
CA SER A 380 11.37 12.57 4.12
C SER A 380 11.10 12.94 2.65
N LYS A 381 9.89 13.46 2.38
CA LYS A 381 9.43 13.87 1.03
C LYS A 381 9.57 12.77 -0.03
N GLN A 382 9.21 11.55 0.34
CA GLN A 382 9.13 10.46 -0.61
C GLN A 382 8.01 10.73 -1.64
N GLU A 383 8.34 10.54 -2.92
CA GLU A 383 7.39 10.64 -4.03
C GLU A 383 7.77 9.70 -5.18
N VAL A 384 6.76 9.27 -5.93
CA VAL A 384 6.93 8.45 -7.13
C VAL A 384 7.13 9.39 -8.33
N VAL A 385 8.24 9.21 -9.05
CA VAL A 385 8.66 10.07 -10.17
C VAL A 385 8.15 9.53 -11.51
N VAL A 386 8.21 8.21 -11.69
CA VAL A 386 7.70 7.51 -12.87
C VAL A 386 7.02 6.23 -12.42
N ASP A 387 5.77 5.98 -12.85
CA ASP A 387 4.93 4.84 -12.44
C ASP A 387 4.19 4.17 -13.61
N THR A 388 4.53 4.55 -14.85
CA THR A 388 3.84 4.09 -16.06
C THR A 388 4.84 3.57 -17.07
N SER A 389 4.45 2.58 -17.89
CA SER A 389 5.29 2.04 -18.97
C SER A 389 6.71 1.66 -18.51
N LEU A 390 6.82 1.04 -17.34
CA LEU A 390 8.02 0.40 -16.79
C LEU A 390 7.69 -1.07 -16.59
N GLU A 391 8.64 -1.98 -16.85
CA GLU A 391 8.46 -3.42 -16.61
C GLU A 391 9.62 -4.00 -15.80
N SER A 392 10.87 -3.61 -16.10
CA SER A 392 12.02 -4.00 -15.30
C SER A 392 13.12 -2.92 -15.33
N PRO A 393 12.91 -1.78 -14.63
CA PRO A 393 13.90 -0.71 -14.56
C PRO A 393 15.16 -1.18 -13.80
N ALA A 394 16.21 -1.52 -14.55
CA ALA A 394 17.35 -2.29 -14.07
C ALA A 394 18.59 -1.44 -13.71
N GLY A 395 18.67 -0.22 -14.23
CA GLY A 395 19.77 0.73 -14.01
C GLY A 395 19.27 2.17 -14.02
N LEU A 396 19.97 3.04 -13.30
CA LEU A 396 19.56 4.42 -13.06
C LEU A 396 20.78 5.34 -12.97
N ALA A 397 20.72 6.48 -13.65
CA ALA A 397 21.78 7.49 -13.60
C ALA A 397 21.19 8.90 -13.58
N VAL A 398 21.68 9.72 -12.66
CA VAL A 398 21.32 11.13 -12.49
C VAL A 398 22.37 11.99 -13.16
N ASP A 399 21.95 12.83 -14.11
CA ASP A 399 22.76 13.95 -14.59
C ASP A 399 22.64 15.11 -13.60
N TRP A 400 23.65 15.24 -12.75
CA TRP A 400 23.73 16.29 -11.73
C TRP A 400 24.07 17.68 -12.29
N VAL A 401 24.43 17.79 -13.57
CA VAL A 401 24.69 19.08 -14.24
C VAL A 401 23.41 19.66 -14.81
N THR A 402 22.60 18.85 -15.49
CA THR A 402 21.35 19.31 -16.14
C THR A 402 20.06 18.90 -15.44
N HIS A 403 20.18 18.25 -14.27
CA HIS A 403 19.07 17.74 -13.45
C HIS A 403 18.12 16.83 -14.24
N LYS A 404 18.69 15.80 -14.88
CA LYS A 404 17.94 14.79 -15.64
C LYS A 404 18.15 13.40 -15.11
N LEU A 405 17.18 12.53 -15.37
CA LEU A 405 17.17 11.15 -14.95
C LEU A 405 17.22 10.26 -16.19
N TYR A 406 18.21 9.38 -16.26
CA TYR A 406 18.39 8.38 -17.30
C TYR A 406 18.21 6.99 -16.68
N TRP A 407 17.49 6.10 -17.37
CA TRP A 407 17.32 4.73 -16.89
C TRP A 407 17.23 3.75 -18.04
N THR A 408 17.53 2.50 -17.71
CA THR A 408 17.44 1.33 -18.56
C THR A 408 16.28 0.47 -18.09
N ASP A 409 15.47 -0.02 -19.03
CA ASP A 409 14.41 -0.98 -18.75
C ASP A 409 14.69 -2.28 -19.50
N ALA A 410 15.02 -3.33 -18.73
CA ALA A 410 15.35 -4.64 -19.23
C ALA A 410 14.12 -5.45 -19.68
N GLY A 411 12.91 -5.04 -19.28
CA GLY A 411 11.66 -5.68 -19.69
C GLY A 411 11.18 -5.16 -21.05
N THR A 412 11.31 -3.84 -21.26
CA THR A 412 10.88 -3.18 -22.50
C THR A 412 11.99 -2.95 -23.53
N ASP A 413 13.23 -3.33 -23.22
CA ASP A 413 14.46 -3.15 -24.02
C ASP A 413 14.69 -1.70 -24.45
N ARG A 414 14.64 -0.77 -23.49
CA ARG A 414 14.72 0.68 -23.76
C ARG A 414 15.65 1.42 -22.82
N ILE A 415 16.16 2.55 -23.33
CA ILE A 415 16.83 3.59 -22.54
C ILE A 415 16.03 4.88 -22.71
N GLU A 416 15.70 5.49 -21.60
CA GLU A 416 14.80 6.65 -21.53
C GLU A 416 15.40 7.77 -20.69
N VAL A 417 14.89 8.98 -20.92
CA VAL A 417 15.29 10.17 -20.16
C VAL A 417 14.08 11.03 -19.81
N SER A 418 14.14 11.66 -18.64
CA SER A 418 13.20 12.69 -18.19
C SER A 418 13.95 13.77 -17.40
N ASN A 419 13.24 14.84 -17.03
CA ASN A 419 13.73 15.73 -15.97
C ASN A 419 13.77 14.97 -14.64
N ALA A 420 14.56 15.44 -13.67
CA ALA A 420 14.67 14.79 -12.36
C ALA A 420 13.32 14.68 -11.59
N ASP A 421 12.30 15.44 -11.97
CA ASP A 421 10.92 15.35 -11.45
C ASP A 421 10.00 14.42 -12.26
N GLY A 422 10.52 13.70 -13.25
CA GLY A 422 9.76 12.77 -14.11
C GLY A 422 9.08 13.42 -15.31
N SER A 423 9.10 14.76 -15.38
CA SER A 423 8.46 15.49 -16.48
C SER A 423 9.23 15.35 -17.80
N MET A 424 8.51 15.59 -18.91
CA MET A 424 9.07 15.63 -20.27
C MET A 424 9.80 14.34 -20.69
N ARG A 425 9.26 13.17 -20.32
CA ARG A 425 9.82 11.85 -20.67
C ARG A 425 9.90 11.61 -22.18
N THR A 426 11.04 11.08 -22.64
CA THR A 426 11.26 10.61 -24.00
C THR A 426 12.07 9.31 -24.03
N VAL A 427 11.83 8.47 -25.03
CA VAL A 427 12.64 7.28 -25.32
C VAL A 427 13.85 7.71 -26.15
N LEU A 428 15.06 7.33 -25.73
CA LEU A 428 16.30 7.64 -26.43
C LEU A 428 16.74 6.51 -27.36
N ILE A 429 16.76 5.28 -26.85
CA ILE A 429 17.23 4.10 -27.58
C ILE A 429 16.24 2.95 -27.36
N TRP A 430 15.79 2.33 -28.45
CA TRP A 430 14.89 1.16 -28.43
C TRP A 430 15.30 0.07 -29.42
N GLU A 431 16.29 0.31 -30.27
CA GLU A 431 16.73 -0.64 -31.30
C GLU A 431 18.02 -1.33 -30.86
N ASN A 432 18.18 -2.62 -31.19
CA ASN A 432 19.38 -3.40 -30.90
C ASN A 432 19.80 -3.37 -29.41
N LEU A 433 18.83 -3.35 -28.51
CA LEU A 433 18.99 -3.59 -27.08
C LEU A 433 18.41 -4.96 -26.75
N ASP A 434 19.07 -5.70 -25.87
CA ASP A 434 18.63 -7.01 -25.38
C ASP A 434 18.94 -7.10 -23.89
N ARG A 435 17.98 -6.68 -23.05
CA ARG A 435 18.14 -6.54 -21.59
C ARG A 435 19.26 -5.57 -21.19
N PRO A 436 19.12 -4.26 -21.48
CA PRO A 436 20.01 -3.25 -20.92
C PRO A 436 19.93 -3.28 -19.38
N ARG A 437 21.06 -3.20 -18.69
CA ARG A 437 21.14 -3.33 -17.24
C ARG A 437 21.65 -2.07 -16.58
N ASP A 438 22.95 -1.94 -16.31
CA ASP A 438 23.44 -0.76 -15.62
C ASP A 438 23.72 0.39 -16.58
N ILE A 439 23.63 1.63 -16.10
CA ILE A 439 23.88 2.85 -16.86
C ILE A 439 24.58 3.89 -16.00
N VAL A 440 25.59 4.54 -16.57
CA VAL A 440 26.30 5.65 -15.94
C VAL A 440 26.47 6.80 -16.94
N VAL A 441 26.42 8.03 -16.45
CA VAL A 441 26.51 9.24 -17.28
C VAL A 441 27.79 10.01 -17.01
N ASP A 442 28.35 10.60 -18.06
CA ASP A 442 29.44 11.58 -18.01
C ASP A 442 28.93 12.92 -18.58
N PRO A 443 28.34 13.79 -17.73
CA PRO A 443 27.89 15.11 -18.15
C PRO A 443 29.03 16.06 -18.56
N VAL A 444 30.29 15.75 -18.22
CA VAL A 444 31.44 16.58 -18.60
C VAL A 444 31.83 16.30 -20.06
N GLY A 445 31.90 15.02 -20.43
CA GLY A 445 32.15 14.59 -21.82
C GLY A 445 30.91 14.55 -22.71
N GLY A 446 29.70 14.60 -22.14
CA GLY A 446 28.43 14.49 -22.85
C GLY A 446 28.10 13.06 -23.31
N PHE A 447 28.61 12.05 -22.61
CA PHE A 447 28.42 10.63 -22.94
C PHE A 447 27.60 9.89 -21.89
N MET A 448 26.97 8.80 -22.29
CA MET A 448 26.39 7.79 -21.41
C MET A 448 26.90 6.41 -21.81
N TYR A 449 27.07 5.55 -20.81
CA TYR A 449 27.59 4.19 -20.94
C TYR A 449 26.61 3.23 -20.29
N TRP A 450 26.34 2.11 -20.93
CA TRP A 450 25.46 1.10 -20.35
C TRP A 450 25.93 -0.31 -20.69
N THR A 451 25.48 -1.26 -19.86
CA THR A 451 25.69 -2.70 -20.10
C THR A 451 24.44 -3.33 -20.70
N ASP A 452 24.65 -4.31 -21.55
CA ASP A 452 23.62 -5.16 -22.14
C ASP A 452 24.09 -6.61 -21.92
N TRP A 453 23.25 -7.44 -21.30
CA TRP A 453 23.59 -8.82 -20.91
C TRP A 453 22.73 -9.86 -21.62
N GLY A 454 22.06 -9.48 -22.70
CA GLY A 454 21.22 -10.37 -23.48
C GLY A 454 21.99 -11.51 -24.17
N ALA A 455 21.48 -11.98 -25.30
CA ALA A 455 22.11 -13.05 -26.06
C ALA A 455 23.53 -12.68 -26.54
N ASN A 456 23.80 -11.38 -26.74
CA ASN A 456 25.11 -10.85 -27.16
C ASN A 456 25.59 -9.78 -26.16
N PRO A 457 26.20 -10.20 -25.03
CA PRO A 457 26.58 -9.27 -23.97
C PRO A 457 27.64 -8.28 -24.44
N LYS A 458 27.41 -7.00 -24.15
CA LYS A 458 28.22 -5.87 -24.64
C LYS A 458 28.16 -4.67 -23.69
N ILE A 459 29.16 -3.82 -23.79
CA ILE A 459 29.18 -2.49 -23.16
C ILE A 459 29.21 -1.47 -24.29
N GLU A 460 28.28 -0.53 -24.24
CA GLU A 460 28.08 0.47 -25.27
C GLU A 460 28.26 1.89 -24.73
N ARG A 461 28.55 2.81 -25.64
CA ARG A 461 28.66 4.24 -25.37
C ARG A 461 27.87 5.01 -26.42
N ALA A 462 27.16 6.05 -26.02
CA ALA A 462 26.56 7.03 -26.90
C ALA A 462 26.63 8.43 -26.27
N GLY A 463 26.37 9.47 -27.05
CA GLY A 463 26.05 10.78 -26.48
C GLY A 463 24.81 10.69 -25.58
N MET A 464 24.66 11.59 -24.61
CA MET A 464 23.47 11.62 -23.74
C MET A 464 22.19 11.99 -24.52
N ASP A 465 22.32 12.43 -25.77
CA ASP A 465 21.25 12.60 -26.75
C ASP A 465 21.08 11.40 -27.72
N ALA A 466 21.67 10.25 -27.39
CA ALA A 466 21.77 9.04 -28.20
C ALA A 466 22.55 9.16 -29.52
N SER A 467 23.26 10.27 -29.76
CA SER A 467 24.14 10.39 -30.94
C SER A 467 25.38 9.51 -30.84
N SER A 468 25.99 9.18 -31.99
CA SER A 468 27.31 8.52 -32.05
C SER A 468 27.42 7.23 -31.22
N ARG A 469 26.36 6.40 -31.21
CA ARG A 469 26.32 5.11 -30.52
C ARG A 469 27.37 4.14 -31.07
N VAL A 470 28.20 3.58 -30.21
CA VAL A 470 29.28 2.63 -30.53
C VAL A 470 29.36 1.55 -29.45
N VAL A 471 29.62 0.30 -29.86
CA VAL A 471 29.97 -0.80 -28.95
C VAL A 471 31.45 -0.70 -28.60
N ILE A 472 31.79 -0.54 -27.31
CA ILE A 472 33.18 -0.38 -26.86
C ILE A 472 33.80 -1.70 -26.39
N ILE A 473 33.01 -2.61 -25.83
CA ILE A 473 33.44 -3.96 -25.42
C ILE A 473 32.40 -4.98 -25.87
N SER A 474 32.82 -6.06 -26.52
CA SER A 474 31.92 -7.10 -27.05
C SER A 474 32.44 -8.54 -26.89
N SER A 475 33.57 -8.72 -26.20
CA SER A 475 34.21 -10.02 -26.02
C SER A 475 34.51 -10.26 -24.55
N ASN A 476 34.58 -11.53 -24.12
CA ASN A 476 34.82 -11.91 -22.72
C ASN A 476 33.88 -11.16 -21.76
N LEU A 477 32.59 -11.15 -22.09
CA LEU A 477 31.51 -10.65 -21.26
C LEU A 477 30.44 -11.75 -21.16
N THR A 478 29.84 -11.87 -19.99
CA THR A 478 28.72 -12.78 -19.74
C THR A 478 27.61 -12.03 -19.04
N TRP A 479 27.84 -11.54 -17.83
CA TRP A 479 26.83 -10.79 -17.05
C TRP A 479 27.45 -9.49 -16.52
N PRO A 480 27.64 -8.48 -17.39
CA PRO A 480 28.14 -7.16 -17.00
C PRO A 480 27.08 -6.44 -16.16
N ASN A 481 27.21 -6.53 -14.84
CA ASN A 481 26.17 -6.13 -13.89
C ASN A 481 26.26 -4.68 -13.42
N GLY A 482 27.46 -4.15 -13.23
CA GLY A 482 27.69 -2.84 -12.64
C GLY A 482 28.76 -2.05 -13.38
N LEU A 483 28.63 -0.72 -13.40
CA LEU A 483 29.49 0.25 -14.05
C LEU A 483 29.85 1.38 -13.09
N ALA A 484 31.08 1.88 -13.18
CA ALA A 484 31.50 3.09 -12.48
C ALA A 484 32.51 3.88 -13.32
N ILE A 485 32.45 5.21 -13.22
CA ILE A 485 33.35 6.13 -13.93
C ILE A 485 34.33 6.78 -12.97
N ASP A 486 35.62 6.75 -13.31
CA ASP A 486 36.63 7.64 -12.71
C ASP A 486 36.86 8.85 -13.62
N TYR A 487 36.25 9.99 -13.28
CA TYR A 487 36.35 11.24 -14.03
C TYR A 487 37.77 11.83 -14.05
N GLN A 488 38.62 11.51 -13.07
CA GLN A 488 39.97 12.08 -12.99
C GLN A 488 40.96 11.36 -13.89
N THR A 489 40.78 10.05 -14.06
CA THR A 489 41.68 9.21 -14.85
C THR A 489 41.10 8.77 -16.20
N GLU A 490 39.87 9.20 -16.51
CA GLU A 490 39.13 8.89 -17.74
C GLU A 490 38.95 7.38 -17.98
N ARG A 491 38.63 6.66 -16.90
CA ARG A 491 38.48 5.20 -16.90
C ARG A 491 37.05 4.76 -16.59
N LEU A 492 36.61 3.74 -17.31
CA LEU A 492 35.37 3.03 -17.05
C LEU A 492 35.70 1.69 -16.37
N TYR A 493 35.08 1.43 -15.23
CA TYR A 493 35.17 0.19 -14.48
C TYR A 493 33.87 -0.59 -14.63
N TRP A 494 33.94 -1.92 -14.73
CA TRP A 494 32.76 -2.77 -14.76
C TRP A 494 32.96 -4.06 -13.97
N ALA A 495 31.85 -4.58 -13.45
CA ALA A 495 31.78 -5.86 -12.76
C ALA A 495 31.04 -6.88 -13.62
N ASP A 496 31.66 -8.03 -13.91
CA ASP A 496 31.02 -9.13 -14.62
C ASP A 496 30.85 -10.35 -13.71
N ALA A 497 29.60 -10.70 -13.45
CA ALA A 497 29.27 -11.80 -12.56
C ALA A 497 29.51 -13.19 -13.14
N GLY A 498 29.36 -13.35 -14.45
CA GLY A 498 29.60 -14.63 -15.11
C GLY A 498 31.10 -14.90 -15.26
N MET A 499 31.89 -13.87 -15.56
CA MET A 499 33.35 -13.93 -15.65
C MET A 499 34.01 -13.91 -14.27
N LYS A 500 33.29 -13.46 -13.22
CA LYS A 500 33.79 -13.32 -11.85
C LYS A 500 34.98 -12.35 -11.76
N THR A 501 34.91 -11.27 -12.54
CA THR A 501 35.97 -10.26 -12.66
C THR A 501 35.42 -8.86 -12.41
N ILE A 502 36.29 -8.00 -11.86
CA ILE A 502 36.14 -6.55 -11.96
C ILE A 502 37.28 -6.07 -12.86
N GLU A 503 36.92 -5.32 -13.90
CA GLU A 503 37.82 -4.89 -14.95
C GLU A 503 37.71 -3.38 -15.15
N PHE A 504 38.69 -2.78 -15.82
CA PHE A 504 38.64 -1.38 -16.23
C PHE A 504 39.26 -1.18 -17.60
N GLY A 505 38.92 -0.06 -18.24
CA GLY A 505 39.49 0.39 -19.50
C GLY A 505 39.30 1.89 -19.67
N ASN A 506 39.85 2.46 -20.73
CA ASN A 506 39.59 3.84 -21.11
C ASN A 506 38.14 3.99 -21.60
N PHE A 507 37.64 5.23 -21.68
CA PHE A 507 36.28 5.52 -22.18
C PHE A 507 35.97 5.03 -23.60
N ASP A 508 36.97 4.77 -24.43
CA ASP A 508 36.82 4.19 -25.78
C ASP A 508 36.90 2.65 -25.81
N GLY A 509 37.07 2.00 -24.64
CA GLY A 509 37.27 0.56 -24.50
C GLY A 509 38.72 0.09 -24.66
N SER A 510 39.66 0.99 -24.94
CA SER A 510 41.09 0.66 -25.03
C SER A 510 41.73 0.43 -23.65
N ASN A 511 42.92 -0.17 -23.62
CA ASN A 511 43.67 -0.46 -22.39
C ASN A 511 42.88 -1.25 -21.34
N ARG A 512 42.06 -2.22 -21.78
CA ARG A 512 41.30 -3.12 -20.92
C ARG A 512 42.24 -3.97 -20.05
N GLN A 513 42.01 -3.96 -18.74
CA GLN A 513 42.77 -4.73 -17.75
C GLN A 513 41.84 -5.33 -16.68
N VAL A 514 42.19 -6.52 -16.18
CA VAL A 514 41.50 -7.15 -15.05
C VAL A 514 42.09 -6.62 -13.75
N LEU A 515 41.26 -5.97 -12.93
CA LEU A 515 41.67 -5.45 -11.62
C LEU A 515 41.62 -6.55 -10.56
N ILE A 516 40.51 -7.28 -10.51
CA ILE A 516 40.26 -8.35 -9.55
C ILE A 516 39.67 -9.54 -10.29
N GLY A 517 40.29 -10.71 -10.16
CA GLY A 517 39.84 -11.95 -10.82
C GLY A 517 39.75 -13.17 -9.90
N THR A 518 39.80 -12.97 -8.57
CA THR A 518 39.72 -14.04 -7.58
C THR A 518 38.71 -13.71 -6.48
N GLN A 519 38.03 -14.74 -5.97
CA GLN A 519 37.05 -14.63 -4.87
C GLN A 519 35.93 -13.60 -5.14
N LEU A 520 35.44 -13.48 -6.38
CA LEU A 520 34.30 -12.63 -6.76
C LEU A 520 33.14 -13.52 -7.26
N PRO A 521 32.41 -14.21 -6.38
CA PRO A 521 31.44 -15.19 -6.82
C PRO A 521 30.28 -14.60 -7.62
N HIS A 522 29.77 -13.41 -7.25
CA HIS A 522 28.68 -12.74 -7.97
C HIS A 522 28.66 -11.22 -7.70
N PRO A 523 29.61 -10.44 -8.25
CA PRO A 523 29.59 -8.99 -8.11
C PRO A 523 28.38 -8.37 -8.83
N PHE A 524 27.78 -7.34 -8.23
CA PHE A 524 26.58 -6.69 -8.75
C PHE A 524 26.81 -5.19 -8.98
N GLY A 525 26.64 -4.36 -7.96
CA GLY A 525 26.84 -2.90 -8.02
C GLY A 525 28.28 -2.51 -7.73
N LEU A 526 28.70 -1.36 -8.27
CA LEU A 526 30.08 -0.87 -8.21
C LEU A 526 30.11 0.65 -8.07
N THR A 527 30.92 1.16 -7.15
CA THR A 527 31.16 2.62 -7.04
C THR A 527 32.62 2.91 -6.69
N LEU A 528 33.07 4.11 -7.06
CA LEU A 528 34.42 4.60 -6.83
C LEU A 528 34.38 5.80 -5.87
N HIS A 529 35.38 5.91 -5.01
CA HIS A 529 35.60 7.12 -4.22
C HIS A 529 37.07 7.24 -3.82
N GLU A 530 37.67 8.41 -4.07
CA GLU A 530 39.11 8.66 -3.87
C GLU A 530 39.96 7.56 -4.55
N ASP A 531 40.78 6.83 -3.78
CA ASP A 531 41.67 5.77 -4.26
C ASP A 531 41.07 4.36 -4.13
N LYS A 532 39.79 4.25 -3.75
CA LYS A 532 39.13 2.97 -3.47
C LYS A 532 37.98 2.66 -4.42
N ILE A 533 37.82 1.37 -4.67
CA ILE A 533 36.66 0.77 -5.34
C ILE A 533 35.85 -0.02 -4.34
N TYR A 534 34.52 0.08 -4.44
CA TYR A 534 33.55 -0.58 -3.56
C TYR A 534 32.56 -1.35 -4.41
N TRP A 535 32.23 -2.57 -4.00
CA TRP A 535 31.24 -3.38 -4.70
C TRP A 535 30.38 -4.18 -3.74
N THR A 536 29.17 -4.48 -4.20
CA THR A 536 28.28 -5.46 -3.58
C THR A 536 28.48 -6.81 -4.25
N ASP A 537 28.46 -7.87 -3.45
CA ASP A 537 28.48 -9.23 -3.97
C ASP A 537 27.32 -10.05 -3.41
N TRP A 538 26.48 -10.54 -4.33
CA TRP A 538 25.20 -11.16 -4.01
C TRP A 538 25.36 -12.52 -3.33
N GLN A 539 26.40 -13.29 -3.69
CA GLN A 539 26.59 -14.65 -3.17
C GLN A 539 27.36 -14.66 -1.84
N SER A 540 28.35 -13.79 -1.69
CA SER A 540 29.09 -13.61 -0.43
C SER A 540 28.32 -12.81 0.62
N LYS A 541 27.22 -12.16 0.23
CA LYS A 541 26.37 -11.33 1.12
C LYS A 541 27.18 -10.23 1.82
N SER A 542 28.07 -9.59 1.08
CA SER A 542 29.04 -8.66 1.65
C SER A 542 29.29 -7.43 0.76
N ILE A 543 29.68 -6.33 1.42
CA ILE A 543 30.23 -5.13 0.78
C ILE A 543 31.73 -5.16 1.00
N GLN A 544 32.51 -4.99 -0.06
CA GLN A 544 33.96 -5.07 -0.02
C GLN A 544 34.60 -3.86 -0.66
N SER A 545 35.84 -3.58 -0.26
CA SER A 545 36.66 -2.52 -0.87
C SER A 545 38.07 -2.97 -1.18
N ALA A 546 38.66 -2.37 -2.21
CA ALA A 546 40.06 -2.54 -2.59
C ALA A 546 40.63 -1.22 -3.15
N ASP A 547 41.93 -1.18 -3.36
CA ASP A 547 42.59 -0.07 -4.08
C ASP A 547 42.19 -0.08 -5.57
N LYS A 548 41.75 1.07 -6.10
CA LYS A 548 41.20 1.18 -7.47
C LYS A 548 42.24 1.00 -8.58
N MET A 549 43.53 1.12 -8.25
CA MET A 549 44.64 1.07 -9.22
C MET A 549 45.30 -0.31 -9.24
N THR A 550 45.41 -0.96 -8.09
CA THR A 550 46.17 -2.21 -7.92
C THR A 550 45.28 -3.42 -7.61
N GLY A 551 44.04 -3.21 -7.13
CA GLY A 551 43.17 -4.27 -6.64
C GLY A 551 43.65 -4.90 -5.32
N LEU A 552 44.72 -4.38 -4.72
CA LEU A 552 45.30 -4.85 -3.46
C LEU A 552 44.60 -4.22 -2.24
N GLY A 553 44.94 -4.71 -1.05
CA GLY A 553 44.40 -4.18 0.21
C GLY A 553 42.91 -4.46 0.41
N ARG A 554 42.43 -5.61 -0.07
CA ARG A 554 41.03 -6.03 0.03
C ARG A 554 40.58 -6.13 1.48
N SER A 555 39.46 -5.48 1.79
CA SER A 555 38.80 -5.54 3.09
C SER A 555 37.29 -5.73 2.93
N THR A 556 36.72 -6.64 3.73
CA THR A 556 35.26 -6.74 3.88
C THR A 556 34.80 -5.66 4.84
N LEU A 557 33.87 -4.82 4.39
CA LEU A 557 33.36 -3.68 5.13
C LEU A 557 32.09 -4.01 5.91
N ALA A 558 31.23 -4.84 5.33
CA ALA A 558 30.03 -5.38 5.97
C ALA A 558 29.74 -6.79 5.43
N GLU A 559 29.22 -7.66 6.29
CA GLU A 559 28.91 -9.05 5.98
C GLU A 559 27.51 -9.44 6.49
N ASN A 560 27.01 -10.61 6.07
CA ASN A 560 25.66 -11.10 6.38
C ASN A 560 24.53 -10.19 5.87
N LEU A 561 24.78 -9.44 4.79
CA LEU A 561 23.80 -8.58 4.14
C LEU A 561 23.12 -9.34 2.99
N GLU A 562 21.88 -9.77 3.21
CA GLU A 562 21.13 -10.53 2.20
C GLU A 562 20.52 -9.62 1.14
N ASN A 563 20.39 -10.14 -0.09
CA ASN A 563 19.71 -9.47 -1.20
C ASN A 563 20.30 -8.09 -1.55
N LEU A 564 21.62 -7.95 -1.45
CA LEU A 564 22.35 -6.77 -1.92
C LEU A 564 22.17 -6.61 -3.43
N MET A 565 21.86 -5.37 -3.83
CA MET A 565 21.69 -4.98 -5.23
C MET A 565 22.77 -3.93 -5.54
N ASP A 566 22.39 -2.67 -5.71
CA ASP A 566 23.28 -1.59 -6.14
C ASP A 566 23.94 -0.80 -4.99
N ILE A 567 25.00 -0.04 -5.29
CA ILE A 567 25.79 0.73 -4.31
C ILE A 567 26.41 1.99 -4.92
N HIS A 568 26.24 3.13 -4.24
CA HIS A 568 26.83 4.42 -4.61
C HIS A 568 27.44 5.16 -3.42
N MET A 569 28.53 5.89 -3.64
CA MET A 569 29.08 6.80 -2.64
C MET A 569 28.38 8.16 -2.68
N PHE A 570 27.75 8.56 -1.58
CA PHE A 570 27.17 9.89 -1.42
C PHE A 570 28.21 10.89 -0.87
N HIS A 571 28.36 12.04 -1.52
CA HIS A 571 29.21 13.13 -1.06
C HIS A 571 28.74 14.50 -1.58
N ARG A 572 28.80 15.56 -0.76
CA ARG A 572 28.37 16.91 -1.19
C ARG A 572 29.33 17.58 -2.20
N HIS A 573 30.56 17.08 -2.33
CA HIS A 573 31.59 17.68 -3.17
C HIS A 573 31.71 16.96 -4.52
N ARG A 574 30.82 17.25 -5.47
CA ARG A 574 31.10 17.00 -6.91
C ARG A 574 31.80 18.24 -7.48
N THR A 575 32.78 18.08 -8.36
CA THR A 575 33.49 19.22 -9.00
C THR A 575 32.51 20.04 -9.84
N THR A 576 32.04 21.17 -9.31
CA THR A 576 31.05 22.09 -9.89
C THR A 576 31.64 23.08 -10.90
N GLY A 577 32.57 22.60 -11.74
CA GLY A 577 33.40 23.47 -12.60
C GLY A 577 32.90 23.71 -14.02
N THR A 578 31.88 22.99 -14.51
CA THR A 578 31.56 22.97 -15.94
C THR A 578 30.38 23.88 -16.30
N LEU A 579 30.66 24.95 -17.06
CA LEU A 579 29.64 25.73 -17.77
C LEU A 579 28.98 24.84 -18.83
N SER A 580 27.80 24.30 -18.51
CA SER A 580 27.00 23.53 -19.48
C SER A 580 26.13 24.45 -20.34
N PRO A 581 26.06 24.24 -21.67
CA PRO A 581 25.16 24.97 -22.57
C PRO A 581 23.67 24.89 -22.16
N CYS A 582 23.27 23.77 -21.54
CA CYS A 582 21.88 23.56 -21.11
C CYS A 582 21.49 24.37 -19.86
N LEU A 583 22.46 24.89 -19.09
CA LEU A 583 22.16 25.69 -17.89
C LEU A 583 21.67 27.10 -18.21
N VAL A 584 22.00 27.63 -19.39
CA VAL A 584 21.57 28.97 -19.82
C VAL A 584 20.36 28.83 -20.75
N ASN A 585 19.19 29.26 -20.26
CA ASN A 585 17.92 29.22 -21.01
C ASN A 585 17.60 27.84 -21.63
N ASN A 586 17.89 26.75 -20.91
CA ASN A 586 17.70 25.37 -21.38
C ASN A 586 18.37 25.08 -22.74
N GLY A 587 19.52 25.70 -23.03
CA GLY A 587 20.18 25.59 -24.35
C GLY A 587 19.40 26.21 -25.52
N GLY A 588 18.33 26.97 -25.22
CA GLY A 588 17.35 27.43 -26.19
C GLY A 588 16.31 26.39 -26.59
N CYS A 589 16.25 25.24 -25.91
CA CYS A 589 15.28 24.18 -26.15
C CYS A 589 13.94 24.49 -25.47
N SER A 590 12.84 24.23 -26.18
CA SER A 590 11.49 24.40 -25.63
C SER A 590 11.12 23.37 -24.54
N HIS A 591 11.67 22.16 -24.60
CA HIS A 591 11.37 21.05 -23.68
C HIS A 591 12.64 20.48 -23.05
N LEU A 592 13.28 19.47 -23.65
CA LEU A 592 14.50 18.88 -23.13
C LEU A 592 15.75 19.42 -23.83
N CYS A 593 16.76 19.77 -23.05
CA CYS A 593 18.14 19.97 -23.51
C CYS A 593 19.00 18.80 -23.02
N LEU A 594 19.54 18.02 -23.96
CA LEU A 594 20.39 16.86 -23.68
C LEU A 594 21.83 17.20 -24.06
N LEU A 595 22.79 16.78 -23.24
CA LEU A 595 24.21 16.96 -23.53
C LEU A 595 24.62 16.03 -24.69
N ALA A 596 25.54 16.51 -25.51
CA ALA A 596 26.04 15.76 -26.65
C ALA A 596 27.56 15.93 -26.76
N PRO A 597 28.28 14.91 -27.23
CA PRO A 597 29.73 14.99 -27.36
C PRO A 597 30.16 16.06 -28.36
N ALA A 598 31.37 16.58 -28.19
CA ALA A 598 31.95 17.57 -29.10
C ALA A 598 32.00 17.04 -30.54
N PRO A 599 31.73 17.87 -31.57
CA PRO A 599 31.53 19.32 -31.52
C PRO A 599 30.08 19.77 -31.26
N LYS A 600 29.12 18.85 -31.09
CA LYS A 600 27.68 19.17 -31.01
C LYS A 600 27.32 19.87 -29.69
N GLY A 601 27.92 19.44 -28.57
CA GLY A 601 27.79 20.05 -27.24
C GLY A 601 26.45 19.82 -26.54
N SER A 602 25.32 20.13 -27.21
CA SER A 602 23.97 19.88 -26.69
C SER A 602 22.95 19.78 -27.83
N SER A 603 21.84 19.10 -27.60
CA SER A 603 20.72 19.01 -28.55
C SER A 603 19.37 19.06 -27.85
N CYS A 604 18.34 19.50 -28.59
CA CYS A 604 16.99 19.57 -28.07
C CYS A 604 16.21 18.28 -28.38
N ALA A 605 15.46 17.79 -27.40
CA ALA A 605 14.59 16.63 -27.54
C ALA A 605 13.16 16.97 -27.09
N CYS A 606 12.20 16.22 -27.63
CA CYS A 606 10.78 16.41 -27.37
C CYS A 606 10.20 15.18 -26.65
N PRO A 607 9.21 15.36 -25.77
CA PRO A 607 8.52 14.24 -25.15
C PRO A 607 7.82 13.34 -26.16
N THR A 608 7.60 12.09 -25.80
CA THR A 608 6.92 11.10 -26.65
C THR A 608 5.57 11.64 -27.14
N GLY A 609 5.37 11.66 -28.47
CA GLY A 609 4.13 12.17 -29.12
C GLY A 609 4.18 13.64 -29.55
N ILE A 610 5.28 14.34 -29.32
CA ILE A 610 5.52 15.73 -29.75
C ILE A 610 6.73 15.74 -30.70
N ASN A 611 6.66 16.49 -31.80
CA ASN A 611 7.71 16.50 -32.82
C ASN A 611 8.60 17.74 -32.68
N LEU A 612 9.91 17.55 -32.88
CA LEU A 612 10.87 18.64 -32.97
C LEU A 612 10.71 19.35 -34.32
N GLN A 613 10.62 20.68 -34.27
CA GLN A 613 10.48 21.55 -35.43
C GLN A 613 11.79 21.70 -36.19
N THR A 614 11.70 22.26 -37.40
CA THR A 614 12.84 22.49 -38.30
C THR A 614 13.88 23.46 -37.73
N ASP A 615 13.54 24.25 -36.71
CA ASP A 615 14.46 25.09 -35.97
C ASP A 615 15.40 24.32 -35.03
N GLY A 616 15.16 23.01 -34.85
CA GLY A 616 15.94 22.13 -33.98
C GLY A 616 15.82 22.45 -32.48
N LYS A 617 14.82 23.26 -32.08
CA LYS A 617 14.67 23.78 -30.71
C LYS A 617 13.25 23.70 -30.17
N THR A 618 12.25 23.91 -31.01
CA THR A 618 10.84 24.00 -30.60
C THR A 618 10.13 22.66 -30.82
N CYS A 619 9.34 22.21 -29.86
CA CYS A 619 8.53 21.01 -29.97
C CYS A 619 7.06 21.39 -30.09
N THR A 620 6.35 20.85 -31.09
CA THR A 620 4.89 21.01 -31.18
C THR A 620 4.20 19.67 -31.43
N PRO A 621 2.95 19.50 -30.99
CA PRO A 621 2.11 18.41 -31.47
C PRO A 621 2.06 18.50 -33.00
N GLY A 622 2.18 17.38 -33.71
CA GLY A 622 2.19 17.36 -35.17
C GLY A 622 1.05 18.20 -35.77
N GLU A 623 1.34 18.98 -36.80
CA GLU A 623 0.38 19.88 -37.45
C GLU A 623 -0.88 19.12 -37.86
N THR A 624 -1.96 19.33 -37.12
CA THR A 624 -3.30 19.13 -37.64
C THR A 624 -3.64 20.41 -38.39
N HIS A 625 -3.81 20.31 -39.70
CA HIS A 625 -4.31 21.42 -40.51
C HIS A 625 -5.54 22.03 -39.83
N THR A 626 -5.42 23.29 -39.44
CA THR A 626 -6.47 24.06 -38.79
C THR A 626 -7.55 24.39 -39.81
N LEU A 627 -8.64 23.61 -39.82
CA LEU A 627 -9.89 24.02 -40.42
C LEU A 627 -10.95 24.23 -39.32
N ALA A 628 -11.29 25.51 -39.17
CA ALA A 628 -12.47 26.14 -38.59
C ALA A 628 -13.42 25.31 -37.69
N ARG A 629 -13.51 25.75 -36.44
CA ARG A 629 -14.71 25.83 -35.57
C ARG A 629 -15.94 25.00 -36.01
N THR A 630 -16.07 23.81 -35.45
CA THR A 630 -17.37 23.27 -34.99
C THR A 630 -17.13 22.40 -33.75
N ASN A 631 -18.02 22.50 -32.77
CA ASN A 631 -17.92 21.97 -31.40
C ASN A 631 -17.17 20.63 -31.24
N TYR A 632 -16.07 20.67 -30.50
CA TYR A 632 -15.29 19.51 -30.05
C TYR A 632 -16.18 18.47 -29.35
N CYS A 633 -16.38 17.31 -29.97
CA CYS A 633 -16.65 16.09 -29.22
C CYS A 633 -15.43 15.79 -28.34
N LYS A 634 -15.60 15.76 -27.02
CA LYS A 634 -14.55 15.31 -26.08
C LYS A 634 -14.12 13.89 -26.46
N SER A 635 -12.88 13.69 -26.92
CA SER A 635 -12.34 12.39 -27.27
C SER A 635 -12.04 11.58 -25.99
N LYS A 636 -12.93 10.64 -25.65
CA LYS A 636 -12.77 9.72 -24.52
C LYS A 636 -12.39 8.32 -24.99
N VAL A 637 -11.61 7.63 -24.16
CA VAL A 637 -11.25 6.21 -24.29
C VAL A 637 -11.95 5.43 -23.18
N TYR A 638 -12.41 4.22 -23.49
CA TYR A 638 -13.09 3.30 -22.59
C TYR A 638 -12.33 1.98 -22.59
N TRP A 639 -12.15 1.38 -21.42
CA TRP A 639 -11.52 0.07 -21.30
C TRP A 639 -12.11 -0.70 -20.11
N SER A 640 -12.02 -2.02 -20.19
CA SER A 640 -12.33 -2.93 -19.09
C SER A 640 -11.04 -3.40 -18.43
N ASP A 641 -11.09 -3.58 -17.11
CA ASP A 641 -10.05 -4.22 -16.32
C ASP A 641 -10.66 -5.42 -15.60
N SER A 642 -10.29 -6.62 -16.05
CA SER A 642 -10.80 -7.88 -15.51
C SER A 642 -10.21 -8.22 -14.14
N THR A 643 -9.03 -7.69 -13.79
CA THR A 643 -8.40 -7.90 -12.49
C THR A 643 -9.06 -7.03 -11.43
N LEU A 644 -9.29 -5.76 -11.76
CA LEU A 644 -9.96 -4.78 -10.89
C LEU A 644 -11.48 -4.83 -10.99
N LYS A 645 -12.03 -5.66 -11.90
CA LYS A 645 -13.47 -5.89 -12.11
C LYS A 645 -14.25 -4.60 -12.37
N LYS A 646 -13.71 -3.75 -13.25
CA LYS A 646 -14.26 -2.42 -13.53
C LYS A 646 -14.19 -2.04 -14.99
N ILE A 647 -15.08 -1.15 -15.40
CA ILE A 647 -15.01 -0.45 -16.68
C ILE A 647 -14.73 1.03 -16.39
N THR A 648 -13.68 1.55 -17.00
CA THR A 648 -13.14 2.88 -16.76
C THR A 648 -13.14 3.69 -18.05
N ARG A 649 -13.19 5.01 -17.94
CA ARG A 649 -12.97 5.93 -19.06
C ARG A 649 -12.06 7.08 -18.69
N ALA A 650 -11.36 7.64 -19.67
CA ALA A 650 -10.56 8.86 -19.54
C ALA A 650 -10.59 9.67 -20.83
N ASN A 651 -10.11 10.91 -20.80
CA ASN A 651 -9.78 11.65 -22.02
C ASN A 651 -8.58 10.99 -22.71
N ILE A 652 -8.48 11.14 -24.04
CA ILE A 652 -7.37 10.54 -24.82
C ILE A 652 -5.97 11.03 -24.41
N ASN A 653 -5.88 12.15 -23.70
CA ASN A 653 -4.63 12.68 -23.12
C ASN A 653 -4.33 12.15 -21.70
N GLY A 654 -5.07 11.13 -21.22
CA GLY A 654 -4.92 10.54 -19.90
C GLY A 654 -5.63 11.28 -18.75
N THR A 655 -6.18 12.48 -18.99
CA THR A 655 -6.85 13.25 -17.93
C THR A 655 -8.28 12.78 -17.67
N GLN A 656 -8.84 13.13 -16.50
CA GLN A 656 -10.23 12.83 -16.12
C GLN A 656 -10.58 11.34 -16.17
N GLN A 657 -9.70 10.51 -15.63
CA GLN A 657 -10.00 9.09 -15.41
C GLN A 657 -11.13 8.95 -14.38
N GLU A 658 -12.14 8.16 -14.72
CA GLU A 658 -13.28 7.85 -13.88
C GLU A 658 -13.76 6.42 -14.11
N ASP A 659 -14.03 5.71 -13.02
CA ASP A 659 -14.64 4.37 -13.06
C ASP A 659 -16.15 4.54 -13.28
N ILE A 660 -16.68 3.97 -14.38
CA ILE A 660 -18.10 4.09 -14.73
C ILE A 660 -18.93 2.88 -14.30
N ILE A 661 -18.32 1.70 -14.21
CA ILE A 661 -18.93 0.49 -13.65
C ILE A 661 -17.87 -0.15 -12.74
N SER A 662 -18.18 -0.31 -11.46
CA SER A 662 -17.26 -0.89 -10.45
C SER A 662 -17.86 -2.08 -9.70
N THR A 663 -19.09 -2.47 -10.03
CA THR A 663 -19.85 -3.50 -9.30
C THR A 663 -20.45 -4.51 -10.26
N GLY A 664 -20.57 -5.77 -9.83
CA GLY A 664 -21.27 -6.81 -10.60
C GLY A 664 -20.57 -7.18 -11.91
N LEU A 665 -19.24 -7.02 -11.97
CA LEU A 665 -18.40 -7.51 -13.06
C LEU A 665 -17.50 -8.63 -12.53
N MET A 666 -17.21 -9.62 -13.37
CA MET A 666 -16.28 -10.71 -13.02
C MET A 666 -15.13 -10.79 -14.02
N THR A 667 -15.41 -11.00 -15.30
CA THR A 667 -14.37 -11.11 -16.34
C THR A 667 -14.88 -10.49 -17.63
N THR A 668 -14.65 -9.19 -17.79
CA THR A 668 -15.11 -8.39 -18.92
C THR A 668 -14.11 -8.43 -20.08
N ASP A 669 -14.35 -9.33 -21.04
CA ASP A 669 -13.41 -9.60 -22.13
C ASP A 669 -13.62 -8.72 -23.36
N GLY A 670 -14.85 -8.25 -23.63
CA GLY A 670 -15.18 -7.46 -24.81
C GLY A 670 -15.98 -6.22 -24.50
N LEU A 671 -15.67 -5.13 -25.22
CA LEU A 671 -16.29 -3.83 -25.02
C LEU A 671 -16.56 -3.16 -26.38
N ALA A 672 -17.78 -2.66 -26.58
CA ALA A 672 -18.11 -1.88 -27.76
C ALA A 672 -18.90 -0.62 -27.41
N VAL A 673 -18.52 0.49 -28.04
CA VAL A 673 -19.05 1.82 -27.77
C VAL A 673 -19.93 2.29 -28.93
N ASP A 674 -21.19 2.60 -28.64
CA ASP A 674 -22.09 3.31 -29.53
C ASP A 674 -22.04 4.81 -29.22
N SER A 675 -21.14 5.51 -29.92
CA SER A 675 -20.89 6.94 -29.72
C SER A 675 -22.10 7.81 -30.08
N VAL A 676 -22.94 7.37 -31.02
CA VAL A 676 -24.12 8.13 -31.50
C VAL A 676 -25.33 7.89 -30.60
N GLY A 677 -25.62 6.64 -30.23
CA GLY A 677 -26.69 6.28 -29.30
C GLY A 677 -26.35 6.54 -27.83
N ARG A 678 -25.09 6.92 -27.57
CA ARG A 678 -24.54 7.22 -26.24
C ARG A 678 -24.68 6.02 -25.30
N LYS A 679 -24.34 4.83 -25.79
CA LYS A 679 -24.37 3.56 -25.05
C LYS A 679 -23.04 2.83 -25.10
N ILE A 680 -22.81 1.98 -24.10
CA ILE A 680 -21.69 1.06 -24.04
C ILE A 680 -22.24 -0.35 -23.82
N TYR A 681 -21.67 -1.31 -24.53
CA TYR A 681 -22.03 -2.72 -24.51
C TYR A 681 -20.81 -3.53 -24.12
N TRP A 682 -20.99 -4.55 -23.30
CA TRP A 682 -19.90 -5.45 -22.94
C TRP A 682 -20.37 -6.88 -22.75
N THR A 683 -19.41 -7.78 -22.86
CA THR A 683 -19.51 -9.20 -22.58
C THR A 683 -18.78 -9.48 -21.27
N ASP A 684 -19.40 -10.26 -20.39
CA ASP A 684 -18.78 -10.72 -19.15
C ASP A 684 -18.77 -12.26 -19.13
N THR A 685 -17.59 -12.82 -19.36
CA THR A 685 -17.30 -14.27 -19.36
C THR A 685 -17.47 -14.88 -17.97
N GLY A 686 -17.33 -14.10 -16.90
CA GLY A 686 -17.43 -14.63 -15.53
C GLY A 686 -18.88 -14.70 -15.03
N THR A 687 -19.76 -13.86 -15.56
CA THR A 687 -21.20 -13.88 -15.23
C THR A 687 -22.08 -14.47 -16.33
N ASN A 688 -21.50 -14.81 -17.48
CA ASN A 688 -22.18 -15.29 -18.69
C ASN A 688 -23.29 -14.34 -19.15
N ARG A 689 -22.98 -13.04 -19.20
CA ARG A 689 -23.94 -11.98 -19.52
C ARG A 689 -23.43 -11.06 -20.63
N ILE A 690 -24.37 -10.52 -21.39
CA ILE A 690 -24.16 -9.38 -22.29
C ILE A 690 -25.05 -8.25 -21.82
N GLU A 691 -24.44 -7.08 -21.62
CA GLU A 691 -25.07 -5.96 -20.93
C GLU A 691 -24.87 -4.64 -21.66
N VAL A 692 -25.72 -3.67 -21.32
CA VAL A 692 -25.68 -2.31 -21.87
C VAL A 692 -25.88 -1.28 -20.76
N ALA A 693 -25.23 -0.14 -20.91
CA ALA A 693 -25.47 1.05 -20.08
C ALA A 693 -25.29 2.33 -20.90
N ASN A 694 -25.65 3.47 -20.33
CA ASN A 694 -25.22 4.75 -20.84
C ASN A 694 -23.69 4.90 -20.75
N LEU A 695 -23.12 5.81 -21.55
CA LEU A 695 -21.66 6.06 -21.54
C LEU A 695 -21.07 6.50 -20.18
N ASN A 696 -21.90 6.88 -19.21
CA ASN A 696 -21.51 7.21 -17.84
C ASN A 696 -21.77 6.06 -16.85
N GLY A 697 -22.13 4.87 -17.33
CA GLY A 697 -22.46 3.70 -16.51
C GLY A 697 -23.90 3.69 -15.96
N SER A 698 -24.66 4.78 -16.08
CA SER A 698 -26.04 4.81 -15.61
C SER A 698 -26.98 3.94 -16.46
N MET A 699 -28.11 3.56 -15.87
CA MET A 699 -29.17 2.78 -16.53
C MET A 699 -28.65 1.46 -17.11
N ARG A 700 -28.05 0.62 -16.26
CA ARG A 700 -27.52 -0.69 -16.64
C ARG A 700 -28.63 -1.71 -16.87
N LYS A 701 -28.55 -2.46 -17.97
CA LYS A 701 -29.49 -3.54 -18.31
C LYS A 701 -28.77 -4.78 -18.83
N VAL A 702 -29.18 -5.94 -18.33
CA VAL A 702 -28.80 -7.24 -18.89
C VAL A 702 -29.66 -7.54 -20.12
N LEU A 703 -29.02 -7.80 -21.25
CA LEU A 703 -29.69 -8.09 -22.53
C LEU A 703 -29.79 -9.59 -22.78
N ILE A 704 -28.71 -10.32 -22.51
CA ILE A 704 -28.63 -11.76 -22.76
C ILE A 704 -27.95 -12.43 -21.56
N TRP A 705 -28.59 -13.48 -21.02
CA TRP A 705 -28.12 -14.20 -19.83
C TRP A 705 -28.39 -15.71 -19.87
N ARG A 706 -29.02 -16.21 -20.94
CA ARG A 706 -29.34 -17.63 -21.12
C ARG A 706 -28.50 -18.20 -22.26
N ASN A 707 -28.09 -19.46 -22.17
CA ASN A 707 -27.35 -20.16 -23.22
C ASN A 707 -26.09 -19.38 -23.68
N LEU A 708 -25.39 -18.77 -22.74
CA LEU A 708 -24.06 -18.19 -22.91
C LEU A 708 -23.08 -19.00 -22.08
N ASP A 709 -21.96 -19.37 -22.69
CA ASP A 709 -20.92 -20.16 -22.01
C ASP A 709 -19.74 -19.28 -21.65
N SER A 710 -19.10 -18.66 -22.65
CA SER A 710 -17.98 -17.71 -22.48
C SER A 710 -18.02 -16.61 -23.56
N PRO A 711 -18.92 -15.61 -23.45
CA PRO A 711 -18.99 -14.52 -24.42
C PRO A 711 -17.73 -13.64 -24.38
N ARG A 712 -17.05 -13.42 -25.53
CA ARG A 712 -15.77 -12.71 -25.61
C ARG A 712 -15.84 -11.44 -26.42
N ALA A 713 -15.66 -11.45 -27.75
CA ALA A 713 -15.68 -10.21 -28.52
C ALA A 713 -17.11 -9.76 -28.84
N ILE A 714 -17.30 -8.45 -28.94
CA ILE A 714 -18.57 -7.83 -29.31
C ILE A 714 -18.34 -6.70 -30.32
N ALA A 715 -19.16 -6.65 -31.36
CA ALA A 715 -19.10 -5.62 -32.39
C ALA A 715 -20.51 -5.11 -32.74
N LEU A 716 -20.64 -3.80 -32.96
CA LEU A 716 -21.94 -3.14 -33.15
C LEU A 716 -22.11 -2.63 -34.58
N TYR A 717 -23.28 -2.85 -35.15
CA TYR A 717 -23.76 -2.21 -36.38
C TYR A 717 -25.02 -1.40 -36.08
N HIS A 718 -24.84 -0.26 -35.39
CA HIS A 718 -25.93 0.56 -34.88
C HIS A 718 -26.89 1.15 -35.95
N GLU A 719 -26.42 1.40 -37.17
CA GLU A 719 -27.28 1.87 -38.27
C GLU A 719 -28.34 0.81 -38.65
N MET A 720 -27.93 -0.46 -38.65
CA MET A 720 -28.80 -1.62 -38.89
C MET A 720 -29.47 -2.16 -37.61
N GLY A 721 -29.04 -1.69 -36.44
CA GLY A 721 -29.59 -2.10 -35.15
C GLY A 721 -29.19 -3.49 -34.69
N TYR A 722 -28.03 -4.01 -35.14
CA TYR A 722 -27.51 -5.32 -34.76
C TYR A 722 -26.28 -5.22 -33.86
N MET A 723 -26.14 -6.20 -32.96
CA MET A 723 -24.88 -6.56 -32.31
C MET A 723 -24.50 -7.99 -32.67
N TYR A 724 -23.20 -8.21 -32.75
CA TYR A 724 -22.57 -9.49 -33.02
C TYR A 724 -21.61 -9.79 -31.88
N TRP A 725 -21.53 -11.05 -31.46
CA TRP A 725 -20.54 -11.47 -30.48
C TRP A 725 -20.05 -12.88 -30.76
N THR A 726 -18.89 -13.19 -30.18
CA THR A 726 -18.33 -14.53 -30.15
C THR A 726 -18.52 -15.13 -28.77
N ASP A 727 -18.77 -16.43 -28.72
CA ASP A 727 -18.80 -17.23 -27.51
C ASP A 727 -17.85 -18.41 -27.73
N TRP A 728 -16.82 -18.53 -26.90
CA TRP A 728 -15.74 -19.51 -27.06
C TRP A 728 -15.81 -20.65 -26.03
N GLY A 729 -16.92 -20.76 -25.30
CA GLY A 729 -17.09 -21.80 -24.28
C GLY A 729 -17.15 -23.21 -24.87
N GLU A 730 -17.72 -24.15 -24.12
CA GLU A 730 -17.78 -25.57 -24.53
C GLU A 730 -18.42 -25.76 -25.92
N HIS A 731 -19.38 -24.90 -26.26
CA HIS A 731 -20.02 -24.86 -27.57
C HIS A 731 -19.72 -23.55 -28.30
N ALA A 732 -18.50 -23.44 -28.83
CA ALA A 732 -18.04 -22.25 -29.54
C ALA A 732 -18.97 -21.86 -30.71
N LYS A 733 -19.41 -20.60 -30.68
CA LYS A 733 -20.42 -20.07 -31.61
C LYS A 733 -20.24 -18.57 -31.83
N LEU A 734 -20.74 -18.11 -32.97
CA LEU A 734 -20.84 -16.71 -33.32
C LEU A 734 -22.33 -16.38 -33.51
N GLU A 735 -22.77 -15.31 -32.86
CA GLU A 735 -24.20 -14.98 -32.76
C GLU A 735 -24.48 -13.53 -33.12
N ARG A 736 -25.76 -13.26 -33.41
CA ARG A 736 -26.31 -11.94 -33.69
C ARG A 736 -27.63 -11.75 -32.97
N ALA A 737 -27.89 -10.53 -32.49
CA ALA A 737 -29.18 -10.08 -31.99
C ALA A 737 -29.39 -8.60 -32.33
N GLY A 738 -30.62 -8.10 -32.14
CA GLY A 738 -30.88 -6.67 -32.04
C GLY A 738 -30.07 -6.04 -30.89
N LEU A 739 -29.83 -4.72 -30.93
CA LEU A 739 -29.13 -4.03 -29.84
C LEU A 739 -29.93 -3.99 -28.52
N ASP A 740 -31.19 -4.44 -28.53
CA ASP A 740 -32.02 -4.67 -27.34
C ASP A 740 -32.05 -6.15 -26.89
N GLY A 741 -31.29 -7.02 -27.56
CA GLY A 741 -31.27 -8.47 -27.31
C GLY A 741 -32.37 -9.26 -28.03
N SER A 742 -33.25 -8.63 -28.81
CA SER A 742 -34.29 -9.34 -29.57
C SER A 742 -33.70 -10.13 -30.75
N ASP A 743 -34.50 -11.04 -31.32
CA ASP A 743 -34.19 -11.74 -32.57
C ASP A 743 -32.80 -12.41 -32.59
N ARG A 744 -32.42 -13.01 -31.46
CA ARG A 744 -31.14 -13.72 -31.30
C ARG A 744 -31.07 -14.93 -32.22
N VAL A 745 -29.99 -15.01 -33.00
CA VAL A 745 -29.72 -16.09 -33.96
C VAL A 745 -28.25 -16.51 -33.85
N VAL A 746 -28.02 -17.83 -33.85
CA VAL A 746 -26.69 -18.41 -34.02
C VAL A 746 -26.33 -18.42 -35.50
N LEU A 747 -25.24 -17.74 -35.88
CA LEU A 747 -24.81 -17.62 -37.27
C LEU A 747 -23.86 -18.75 -37.67
N ILE A 748 -22.90 -19.07 -36.81
CA ILE A 748 -21.87 -20.08 -37.04
C ILE A 748 -21.65 -20.84 -35.74
N SER A 749 -21.62 -22.17 -35.78
CA SER A 749 -21.42 -23.02 -34.60
C SER A 749 -20.56 -24.25 -34.88
N ASN A 750 -19.90 -24.28 -36.03
CA ASN A 750 -19.10 -25.41 -36.50
C ASN A 750 -17.70 -24.95 -36.87
N ASN A 751 -16.70 -25.78 -36.61
CA ASN A 751 -15.29 -25.49 -36.90
C ASN A 751 -14.85 -24.12 -36.33
N LEU A 752 -15.24 -23.85 -35.08
CA LEU A 752 -14.77 -22.74 -34.26
C LEU A 752 -14.07 -23.36 -33.05
N GLY A 753 -12.98 -22.76 -32.63
CA GLY A 753 -12.30 -23.10 -31.38
C GLY A 753 -12.33 -21.90 -30.45
N TRP A 754 -11.41 -20.94 -30.64
CA TRP A 754 -11.32 -19.74 -29.78
C TRP A 754 -11.53 -18.47 -30.61
N PRO A 755 -12.77 -18.15 -30.99
CA PRO A 755 -13.08 -16.94 -31.74
C PRO A 755 -12.90 -15.69 -30.85
N ASN A 756 -11.70 -15.13 -30.85
CA ASN A 756 -11.28 -14.07 -29.94
C ASN A 756 -11.64 -12.68 -30.43
N GLY A 757 -11.28 -12.36 -31.68
CA GLY A 757 -11.44 -11.01 -32.24
C GLY A 757 -12.62 -10.94 -33.19
N LEU A 758 -13.36 -9.83 -33.19
CA LEU A 758 -14.54 -9.66 -34.04
C LEU A 758 -14.62 -8.22 -34.59
N ALA A 759 -14.80 -8.09 -35.90
CA ALA A 759 -14.99 -6.80 -36.55
C ALA A 759 -16.09 -6.87 -37.63
N VAL A 760 -16.83 -5.78 -37.77
CA VAL A 760 -17.88 -5.62 -38.80
C VAL A 760 -17.39 -4.64 -39.87
N ASP A 761 -17.20 -5.11 -41.10
CA ASP A 761 -16.97 -4.22 -42.25
C ASP A 761 -18.30 -3.68 -42.75
N LYS A 762 -18.68 -2.49 -42.26
CA LYS A 762 -19.91 -1.80 -42.65
C LYS A 762 -20.00 -1.52 -44.15
N ALA A 763 -18.88 -1.21 -44.80
CA ALA A 763 -18.85 -0.86 -46.23
C ALA A 763 -18.91 -2.12 -47.11
N GLY A 764 -18.19 -3.17 -46.71
CA GLY A 764 -18.20 -4.46 -47.41
C GLY A 764 -19.42 -5.34 -47.09
N SER A 765 -20.19 -5.02 -46.04
CA SER A 765 -21.24 -5.87 -45.49
C SER A 765 -20.73 -7.27 -45.13
N GLN A 766 -19.58 -7.32 -44.46
CA GLN A 766 -18.92 -8.56 -44.04
C GLN A 766 -18.68 -8.57 -42.53
N LEU A 767 -18.69 -9.78 -41.97
CA LEU A 767 -18.26 -10.06 -40.61
C LEU A 767 -16.91 -10.76 -40.66
N LEU A 768 -15.94 -10.28 -39.89
CA LEU A 768 -14.60 -10.85 -39.80
C LEU A 768 -14.31 -11.25 -38.36
N TRP A 769 -13.71 -12.41 -38.16
CA TRP A 769 -13.27 -12.85 -36.84
C TRP A 769 -11.92 -13.53 -36.90
N ALA A 770 -11.22 -13.51 -35.77
CA ALA A 770 -9.96 -14.19 -35.59
C ALA A 770 -10.14 -15.32 -34.58
N ASP A 771 -9.76 -16.54 -34.97
CA ASP A 771 -9.85 -17.73 -34.15
C ASP A 771 -8.45 -18.22 -33.80
N ALA A 772 -8.12 -18.15 -32.51
CA ALA A 772 -6.78 -18.45 -32.02
C ALA A 772 -6.48 -19.94 -31.90
N HIS A 773 -7.51 -20.79 -31.84
CA HIS A 773 -7.33 -22.23 -31.75
C HIS A 773 -7.17 -22.86 -33.14
N THR A 774 -7.93 -22.36 -34.11
CA THR A 774 -7.85 -22.83 -35.51
C THR A 774 -6.79 -22.09 -36.33
N GLU A 775 -6.10 -21.12 -35.72
CA GLU A 775 -4.99 -20.35 -36.31
C GLU A 775 -5.37 -19.62 -37.61
N ARG A 776 -6.56 -19.02 -37.64
CA ARG A 776 -7.15 -18.41 -38.84
C ARG A 776 -7.86 -17.09 -38.55
N ILE A 777 -7.82 -16.19 -39.53
CA ILE A 777 -8.77 -15.08 -39.64
C ILE A 777 -9.73 -15.41 -40.76
N GLU A 778 -11.03 -15.34 -40.49
CA GLU A 778 -12.09 -15.72 -41.42
C GLU A 778 -13.06 -14.55 -41.65
N ALA A 779 -13.79 -14.63 -42.77
CA ALA A 779 -14.80 -13.66 -43.14
C ALA A 779 -16.06 -14.35 -43.66
N SER A 780 -17.22 -13.77 -43.40
CA SER A 780 -18.52 -14.17 -43.94
C SER A 780 -19.36 -12.93 -44.25
N ASP A 781 -20.55 -13.12 -44.83
CA ASP A 781 -21.54 -12.04 -44.86
C ASP A 781 -22.20 -11.84 -43.48
N LEU A 782 -22.98 -10.77 -43.33
CA LEU A 782 -23.65 -10.40 -42.06
C LEU A 782 -24.68 -11.42 -41.54
N ASN A 783 -24.99 -12.47 -42.31
CA ASN A 783 -25.87 -13.58 -41.93
C ASN A 783 -25.09 -14.89 -41.69
N GLY A 784 -23.76 -14.85 -41.70
CA GLY A 784 -22.92 -16.03 -41.51
C GLY A 784 -22.80 -16.94 -42.75
N LEU A 785 -23.35 -16.53 -43.89
CA LEU A 785 -23.23 -17.27 -45.14
C LEU A 785 -21.95 -16.85 -45.88
N ASN A 786 -21.58 -17.60 -46.92
CA ASN A 786 -20.38 -17.35 -47.73
C ASN A 786 -19.06 -17.26 -46.92
N ARG A 787 -18.96 -18.06 -45.85
CA ARG A 787 -17.77 -18.17 -45.00
C ARG A 787 -16.53 -18.57 -45.82
N ARG A 788 -15.42 -17.86 -45.61
CA ARG A 788 -14.11 -18.15 -46.22
C ARG A 788 -12.97 -17.80 -45.25
N THR A 789 -11.87 -18.51 -45.37
CA THR A 789 -10.61 -18.14 -44.69
C THR A 789 -9.95 -16.97 -45.41
N LEU A 790 -9.60 -15.92 -44.66
CA LEU A 790 -8.93 -14.73 -45.17
C LEU A 790 -7.42 -14.78 -44.94
N VAL A 791 -6.96 -15.10 -43.72
CA VAL A 791 -5.53 -15.21 -43.39
C VAL A 791 -5.27 -16.52 -42.65
N SER A 792 -4.24 -17.25 -43.08
CA SER A 792 -3.75 -18.45 -42.41
C SER A 792 -2.31 -18.78 -42.86
N PRO A 793 -1.42 -19.22 -41.95
CA PRO A 793 -1.64 -19.34 -40.52
C PRO A 793 -1.49 -18.00 -39.78
N VAL A 794 -2.20 -17.84 -38.67
CA VAL A 794 -1.95 -16.81 -37.63
C VAL A 794 -1.69 -17.52 -36.30
N GLN A 795 -0.77 -17.03 -35.47
CA GLN A 795 -0.28 -17.83 -34.34
C GLN A 795 -1.27 -17.84 -33.17
N HIS A 796 -1.58 -16.66 -32.63
CA HIS A 796 -2.52 -16.53 -31.52
C HIS A 796 -3.20 -15.16 -31.53
N PRO A 797 -4.05 -14.88 -32.52
CA PRO A 797 -4.73 -13.59 -32.64
C PRO A 797 -5.71 -13.34 -31.50
N TYR A 798 -5.80 -12.10 -31.03
CA TYR A 798 -6.75 -11.70 -29.98
C TYR A 798 -7.70 -10.60 -30.45
N GLY A 799 -7.24 -9.35 -30.52
CA GLY A 799 -8.02 -8.22 -31.02
C GLY A 799 -7.99 -8.14 -32.54
N LEU A 800 -9.07 -7.63 -33.15
CA LEU A 800 -9.21 -7.47 -34.60
C LEU A 800 -9.91 -6.16 -34.93
N THR A 801 -9.32 -5.34 -35.80
CA THR A 801 -9.91 -4.06 -36.22
C THR A 801 -9.66 -3.76 -37.69
N LEU A 802 -10.36 -2.75 -38.22
CA LEU A 802 -10.39 -2.40 -39.63
C LEU A 802 -10.05 -0.92 -39.82
N LEU A 803 -9.14 -0.60 -40.74
CA LEU A 803 -8.87 0.78 -41.16
C LEU A 803 -8.57 0.84 -42.66
N GLY A 804 -9.41 1.58 -43.40
CA GLY A 804 -9.30 1.71 -44.85
C GLY A 804 -9.39 0.34 -45.55
N PRO A 805 -8.40 -0.03 -46.40
CA PRO A 805 -8.38 -1.31 -47.11
C PRO A 805 -7.74 -2.46 -46.31
N HIS A 806 -7.36 -2.25 -45.05
CA HIS A 806 -6.59 -3.23 -44.27
C HIS A 806 -7.33 -3.74 -43.02
N ILE A 807 -6.99 -4.98 -42.64
CA ILE A 807 -7.25 -5.56 -41.33
C ILE A 807 -6.01 -5.45 -40.45
N TYR A 808 -6.21 -5.27 -39.15
CA TYR A 808 -5.15 -5.26 -38.15
C TYR A 808 -5.52 -6.17 -37.00
N TRP A 809 -4.58 -6.95 -36.50
CA TRP A 809 -4.78 -7.80 -35.33
C TRP A 809 -3.59 -7.77 -34.40
N THR A 810 -3.87 -8.00 -33.12
CA THR A 810 -2.86 -8.28 -32.10
C THR A 810 -2.62 -9.78 -32.04
N ASP A 811 -1.36 -10.18 -31.91
CA ASP A 811 -0.98 -11.58 -31.79
C ASP A 811 -0.13 -11.79 -30.53
N TRP A 812 -0.64 -12.63 -29.63
CA TRP A 812 -0.07 -12.82 -28.30
C TRP A 812 1.27 -13.57 -28.34
N GLN A 813 1.40 -14.54 -29.23
CA GLN A 813 2.58 -15.40 -29.31
C GLN A 813 3.75 -14.71 -30.01
N SER A 814 3.48 -13.97 -31.09
CA SER A 814 4.48 -13.17 -31.79
C SER A 814 4.78 -11.83 -31.11
N ARG A 815 4.01 -11.45 -30.08
CA ARG A 815 4.14 -10.17 -29.35
C ARG A 815 4.13 -8.97 -30.30
N SER A 816 3.23 -9.00 -31.27
CA SER A 816 3.24 -8.04 -32.38
C SER A 816 1.85 -7.61 -32.85
N ILE A 817 1.80 -6.44 -33.47
CA ILE A 817 0.63 -5.96 -34.23
C ILE A 817 0.92 -6.22 -35.71
N GLN A 818 0.02 -6.93 -36.37
CA GLN A 818 0.15 -7.31 -37.78
C GLN A 818 -0.97 -6.67 -38.61
N ARG A 819 -0.71 -6.52 -39.92
CA ARG A 819 -1.64 -5.93 -40.89
C ARG A 819 -1.68 -6.76 -42.17
N ALA A 820 -2.87 -6.92 -42.76
CA ALA A 820 -3.06 -7.52 -44.08
C ALA A 820 -4.18 -6.81 -44.87
N ASP A 821 -4.30 -7.11 -46.17
CA ASP A 821 -5.39 -6.61 -47.01
C ASP A 821 -6.73 -7.23 -46.63
N LYS A 822 -7.78 -6.42 -46.42
CA LYS A 822 -9.05 -6.91 -45.87
C LYS A 822 -9.86 -7.80 -46.83
N THR A 823 -9.62 -7.70 -48.14
CA THR A 823 -10.39 -8.44 -49.17
C THR A 823 -9.71 -9.73 -49.59
N SER A 824 -8.39 -9.73 -49.70
CA SER A 824 -7.58 -10.85 -50.18
C SER A 824 -6.83 -11.59 -49.07
N GLY A 825 -6.57 -10.94 -47.93
CA GLY A 825 -5.69 -11.45 -46.87
C GLY A 825 -4.20 -11.41 -47.22
N ALA A 826 -3.84 -10.81 -48.35
CA ALA A 826 -2.45 -10.69 -48.81
C ALA A 826 -1.70 -9.56 -48.09
N ASN A 827 -0.40 -9.41 -48.42
CA ASN A 827 0.45 -8.31 -47.95
C ASN A 827 0.56 -8.20 -46.41
N ILE A 828 0.78 -9.34 -45.77
CA ILE A 828 1.00 -9.41 -44.32
C ILE A 828 2.28 -8.66 -43.96
N ILE A 829 2.19 -7.67 -43.07
CA ILE A 829 3.34 -6.98 -42.50
C ILE A 829 3.24 -6.94 -40.97
N THR A 830 4.38 -6.96 -40.30
CA THR A 830 4.47 -6.64 -38.87
C THR A 830 4.58 -5.13 -38.73
N VAL A 831 3.55 -4.50 -38.15
CA VAL A 831 3.52 -3.05 -37.92
C VAL A 831 4.44 -2.69 -36.75
N ARG A 832 4.43 -3.50 -35.69
CA ARG A 832 5.29 -3.33 -34.51
C ARG A 832 5.45 -4.66 -33.76
N SER A 833 6.66 -4.93 -33.29
CA SER A 833 7.03 -6.11 -32.48
C SER A 833 7.43 -5.72 -31.05
N ASN A 834 7.73 -6.72 -30.21
CA ASN A 834 8.17 -6.57 -28.82
C ASN A 834 7.15 -5.82 -27.94
N LEU A 835 5.87 -6.18 -28.11
CA LEU A 835 4.78 -5.66 -27.31
C LEU A 835 4.25 -6.81 -26.41
N PRO A 836 4.63 -6.84 -25.12
CA PRO A 836 4.10 -7.85 -24.20
C PRO A 836 2.63 -7.59 -23.89
N GLY A 837 1.89 -8.66 -23.57
CA GLY A 837 0.51 -8.55 -23.05
C GLY A 837 -0.51 -7.93 -24.00
N LEU A 838 -0.31 -8.01 -25.32
CA LEU A 838 -1.29 -7.48 -26.28
C LEU A 838 -2.63 -8.23 -26.18
N MET A 839 -3.69 -7.46 -25.91
CA MET A 839 -5.07 -7.96 -25.83
C MET A 839 -5.88 -7.44 -27.01
N ASP A 840 -6.52 -6.28 -26.88
CA ASP A 840 -7.41 -5.72 -27.91
C ASP A 840 -6.72 -4.63 -28.76
N ILE A 841 -7.31 -4.29 -29.91
CA ILE A 841 -6.86 -3.23 -30.80
C ILE A 841 -8.05 -2.50 -31.42
N GLN A 842 -8.02 -1.17 -31.40
CA GLN A 842 -9.06 -0.34 -31.99
C GLN A 842 -8.47 0.71 -32.93
N ALA A 843 -8.87 0.67 -34.20
CA ALA A 843 -8.53 1.73 -35.15
C ALA A 843 -9.44 2.95 -34.95
N VAL A 844 -8.87 4.15 -35.00
CA VAL A 844 -9.56 5.43 -34.85
C VAL A 844 -9.35 6.28 -36.09
N ASP A 845 -10.44 6.57 -36.79
CA ASP A 845 -10.48 7.52 -37.91
C ASP A 845 -11.31 8.74 -37.48
N ARG A 846 -10.65 9.89 -37.35
CA ARG A 846 -11.28 11.15 -36.91
C ARG A 846 -12.10 11.83 -38.00
N GLU A 847 -11.85 11.51 -39.26
CA GLU A 847 -12.55 12.10 -40.40
C GLU A 847 -13.82 11.31 -40.75
N ARG A 848 -13.93 10.09 -40.23
CA ARG A 848 -15.10 9.24 -40.48
C ARG A 848 -16.37 9.87 -39.86
N PRO A 849 -17.42 10.13 -40.67
CA PRO A 849 -18.67 10.67 -40.14
C PRO A 849 -19.29 9.68 -39.15
N LEU A 850 -19.86 10.21 -38.07
CA LEU A 850 -20.36 9.43 -36.94
C LEU A 850 -21.54 8.49 -37.28
N GLY A 851 -22.03 8.43 -38.51
CA GLY A 851 -23.17 7.57 -38.89
C GLY A 851 -24.49 8.07 -38.30
N TYR A 852 -25.56 7.31 -38.53
CA TYR A 852 -26.89 7.62 -37.99
C TYR A 852 -27.33 6.56 -36.98
N ASN A 853 -27.94 7.01 -35.88
CA ASN A 853 -28.53 6.12 -34.89
C ASN A 853 -29.95 6.58 -34.58
N LYS A 854 -30.90 5.64 -34.66
CA LYS A 854 -32.34 5.89 -34.44
C LYS A 854 -32.62 6.45 -33.02
N CYS A 855 -31.75 6.17 -32.05
CA CYS A 855 -31.83 6.66 -30.67
C CYS A 855 -31.06 7.98 -30.42
N GLY A 856 -30.30 8.47 -31.41
CA GLY A 856 -29.38 9.61 -31.22
C GLY A 856 -30.07 10.96 -30.97
N ARG A 857 -31.37 11.11 -31.24
CA ARG A 857 -32.14 12.34 -30.98
C ARG A 857 -33.15 12.11 -29.86
N ARG A 858 -33.05 12.90 -28.77
CA ARG A 858 -33.96 12.88 -27.60
C ARG A 858 -34.24 11.46 -27.05
N ASN A 859 -33.26 10.55 -27.13
CA ASN A 859 -33.40 9.14 -26.71
C ASN A 859 -34.64 8.45 -27.32
N ALA A 860 -35.06 8.87 -28.52
CA ALA A 860 -36.31 8.46 -29.19
C ALA A 860 -37.59 8.47 -28.30
N GLY A 861 -37.64 9.35 -27.30
CA GLY A 861 -38.78 9.44 -26.37
C GLY A 861 -38.73 8.46 -25.19
N CYS A 862 -37.70 7.62 -25.07
CA CYS A 862 -37.53 6.73 -23.93
C CYS A 862 -37.04 7.49 -22.70
N SER A 863 -37.61 7.19 -21.54
CA SER A 863 -37.19 7.75 -20.25
C SER A 863 -35.78 7.33 -19.83
N HIS A 864 -35.40 6.07 -20.07
CA HIS A 864 -34.15 5.46 -19.60
C HIS A 864 -33.24 5.06 -20.77
N LEU A 865 -33.39 3.84 -21.30
CA LEU A 865 -32.60 3.36 -22.44
C LEU A 865 -33.43 3.35 -23.72
N CYS A 866 -32.84 3.84 -24.82
CA CYS A 866 -33.28 3.56 -26.17
C CYS A 866 -32.27 2.65 -26.84
N LEU A 867 -32.74 1.53 -27.40
CA LEU A 867 -31.93 0.51 -28.05
C LEU A 867 -32.44 0.32 -29.49
N PRO A 868 -31.60 0.53 -30.52
CA PRO A 868 -32.03 0.34 -31.91
C PRO A 868 -32.32 -1.12 -32.24
N ARG A 869 -33.32 -1.34 -33.10
CA ARG A 869 -33.59 -2.64 -33.71
C ARG A 869 -33.64 -2.50 -35.24
N PRO A 870 -33.52 -3.60 -36.00
CA PRO A 870 -33.64 -3.56 -37.46
C PRO A 870 -34.91 -2.83 -37.93
N ASN A 871 -36.05 -3.13 -37.29
CA ASN A 871 -37.36 -2.58 -37.67
C ASN A 871 -37.83 -1.39 -36.79
N GLY A 872 -36.96 -0.75 -36.00
CA GLY A 872 -37.37 0.41 -35.19
C GLY A 872 -36.44 0.72 -34.02
N THR A 873 -37.01 1.17 -32.91
CA THR A 873 -36.34 1.35 -31.61
C THR A 873 -37.12 0.64 -30.52
N SER A 874 -36.45 0.37 -29.41
CA SER A 874 -37.02 -0.27 -28.22
C SER A 874 -36.66 0.56 -26.99
N CYS A 875 -37.65 0.92 -26.17
CA CYS A 875 -37.38 1.51 -24.87
C CYS A 875 -37.15 0.40 -23.85
N ALA A 876 -36.11 0.55 -23.03
CA ALA A 876 -35.73 -0.46 -22.06
C ALA A 876 -35.43 0.17 -20.70
N CYS A 877 -35.82 -0.54 -19.65
CA CYS A 877 -35.58 -0.15 -18.27
C CYS A 877 -34.36 -0.87 -17.69
N PRO A 878 -33.71 -0.30 -16.65
CA PRO A 878 -32.65 -0.97 -15.92
C PRO A 878 -33.06 -2.39 -15.47
N THR A 879 -32.08 -3.25 -15.24
CA THR A 879 -32.34 -4.63 -14.77
C THR A 879 -33.23 -4.62 -13.52
N GLY A 880 -34.27 -5.45 -13.51
CA GLY A 880 -35.23 -5.55 -12.40
C GLY A 880 -36.25 -4.40 -12.30
N ILE A 881 -36.37 -3.54 -13.32
CA ILE A 881 -37.39 -2.48 -13.39
C ILE A 881 -38.33 -2.73 -14.56
N LEU A 882 -39.64 -2.61 -14.32
CA LEU A 882 -40.68 -2.78 -15.34
C LEU A 882 -40.86 -1.53 -16.21
N LEU A 883 -41.15 -1.76 -17.50
CA LEU A 883 -41.58 -0.73 -18.45
C LEU A 883 -43.08 -0.52 -18.31
N LYS A 884 -43.52 0.74 -18.20
CA LYS A 884 -44.93 1.10 -18.08
C LYS A 884 -45.71 0.77 -19.35
N SER A 885 -47.03 0.74 -19.23
CA SER A 885 -47.96 0.46 -20.35
C SER A 885 -47.88 1.47 -21.50
N ASP A 886 -47.28 2.65 -21.29
CA ASP A 886 -47.03 3.64 -22.35
C ASP A 886 -45.87 3.25 -23.29
N GLY A 887 -45.11 2.18 -22.97
CA GLY A 887 -44.01 1.67 -23.77
C GLY A 887 -42.76 2.57 -23.81
N SER A 888 -42.66 3.59 -22.96
CA SER A 888 -41.58 4.58 -23.00
C SER A 888 -41.04 4.99 -21.62
N THR A 889 -41.86 4.92 -20.57
CA THR A 889 -41.48 5.25 -19.20
C THR A 889 -41.22 4.00 -18.37
N CYS A 890 -40.31 4.08 -17.40
CA CYS A 890 -40.00 3.00 -16.47
C CYS A 890 -40.60 3.29 -15.11
N GLU A 891 -40.91 2.24 -14.34
CA GLU A 891 -41.19 2.40 -12.92
C GLU A 891 -39.95 2.88 -12.15
N GLU A 892 -40.16 3.55 -11.01
CA GLU A 892 -39.06 4.08 -10.20
C GLU A 892 -38.36 2.98 -9.39
N MET A 893 -39.12 1.99 -8.90
CA MET A 893 -38.64 0.82 -8.16
C MET A 893 -39.49 -0.42 -8.49
N PRO A 894 -38.96 -1.63 -8.26
CA PRO A 894 -39.77 -2.85 -8.31
C PRO A 894 -40.77 -2.89 -7.15
N GLU A 895 -41.95 -3.43 -7.40
CA GLU A 895 -43.00 -3.64 -6.39
C GLU A 895 -42.65 -4.83 -5.49
N THR A 896 -42.19 -5.94 -6.10
CA THR A 896 -41.80 -7.15 -5.37
C THR A 896 -40.37 -7.55 -5.66
N TYR A 897 -39.57 -7.72 -4.59
CA TYR A 897 -38.16 -8.04 -4.72
C TYR A 897 -37.61 -8.77 -3.48
N LEU A 898 -36.53 -9.53 -3.71
CA LEU A 898 -35.73 -10.15 -2.66
C LEU A 898 -34.48 -9.31 -2.38
N LEU A 899 -34.16 -9.09 -1.11
CA LEU A 899 -32.90 -8.48 -0.66
C LEU A 899 -32.02 -9.53 0.01
N PHE A 900 -30.73 -9.52 -0.28
CA PHE A 900 -29.77 -10.42 0.35
C PHE A 900 -28.35 -9.82 0.40
N SER A 901 -27.55 -10.28 1.35
CA SER A 901 -26.13 -9.93 1.49
C SER A 901 -25.23 -11.07 1.01
N ASN A 902 -24.00 -10.75 0.62
CA ASN A 902 -22.96 -11.74 0.33
C ASN A 902 -21.62 -11.39 1.00
N ARG A 903 -21.67 -10.86 2.23
CA ARG A 903 -20.57 -10.27 3.02
C ARG A 903 -20.05 -8.94 2.49
N VAL A 904 -19.76 -8.87 1.19
CA VAL A 904 -19.11 -7.71 0.56
C VAL A 904 -20.08 -6.76 -0.17
N SER A 905 -21.30 -7.22 -0.44
CA SER A 905 -22.33 -6.43 -1.12
C SER A 905 -23.73 -6.77 -0.61
N VAL A 906 -24.65 -5.83 -0.80
CA VAL A 906 -26.09 -6.05 -0.70
C VAL A 906 -26.67 -6.05 -2.11
N ARG A 907 -27.55 -7.02 -2.39
CA ARG A 907 -28.11 -7.25 -3.71
C ARG A 907 -29.63 -7.36 -3.67
N ARG A 908 -30.25 -7.05 -4.80
CA ARG A 908 -31.70 -7.12 -5.00
C ARG A 908 -32.04 -7.94 -6.24
N ILE A 909 -33.00 -8.84 -6.14
CA ILE A 909 -33.62 -9.53 -7.29
C ILE A 909 -35.07 -9.07 -7.38
N SER A 910 -35.47 -8.49 -8.52
CA SER A 910 -36.90 -8.21 -8.77
C SER A 910 -37.63 -9.51 -9.11
N LEU A 911 -38.81 -9.67 -8.54
CA LEU A 911 -39.76 -10.74 -8.89
C LEU A 911 -40.79 -10.26 -9.92
N ASP A 912 -40.78 -8.97 -10.24
CA ASP A 912 -41.65 -8.36 -11.25
C ASP A 912 -41.14 -8.63 -12.68
N THR A 913 -39.84 -8.95 -12.84
CA THR A 913 -39.21 -9.22 -14.13
C THR A 913 -38.78 -10.68 -14.27
N ALA A 914 -39.01 -11.27 -15.45
CA ALA A 914 -38.79 -12.70 -15.71
C ALA A 914 -37.30 -13.15 -15.75
N ASP A 915 -36.36 -12.20 -15.75
CA ASP A 915 -34.93 -12.50 -15.75
C ASP A 915 -34.42 -12.91 -14.37
N HIS A 916 -35.09 -12.49 -13.28
CA HIS A 916 -34.69 -12.70 -11.88
C HIS A 916 -33.21 -12.39 -11.63
N THR A 917 -32.66 -11.41 -12.35
CA THR A 917 -31.24 -11.07 -12.24
C THR A 917 -31.02 -10.21 -11.00
N ASP A 918 -29.95 -10.53 -10.29
CA ASP A 918 -29.52 -9.75 -9.14
C ASP A 918 -28.84 -8.45 -9.57
N VAL A 919 -29.17 -7.37 -8.86
CA VAL A 919 -28.63 -6.03 -9.06
C VAL A 919 -28.00 -5.55 -7.76
N HIS A 920 -26.85 -4.88 -7.86
CA HIS A 920 -26.18 -4.30 -6.70
C HIS A 920 -26.99 -3.13 -6.12
N VAL A 921 -27.19 -3.13 -4.80
CA VAL A 921 -27.76 -2.00 -4.07
C VAL A 921 -26.60 -1.13 -3.61
N PRO A 922 -26.54 0.18 -3.97
CA PRO A 922 -25.38 1.04 -3.76
C PRO A 922 -25.20 1.45 -2.28
N VAL A 923 -25.12 0.48 -1.37
CA VAL A 923 -24.86 0.73 0.05
C VAL A 923 -23.36 0.99 0.25
N PRO A 924 -22.96 2.15 0.81
CA PRO A 924 -21.56 2.43 1.09
C PRO A 924 -21.00 1.59 2.25
N GLU A 925 -19.67 1.61 2.44
CA GLU A 925 -18.99 1.10 3.66
C GLU A 925 -19.37 -0.33 4.11
N LEU A 926 -19.48 -1.27 3.17
CA LEU A 926 -19.72 -2.68 3.48
C LEU A 926 -18.40 -3.44 3.69
N HIS A 927 -18.23 -4.08 4.85
CA HIS A 927 -17.03 -4.88 5.15
C HIS A 927 -17.37 -6.35 5.30
N ASN A 928 -18.34 -6.69 6.16
CA ASN A 928 -18.79 -8.06 6.37
C ASN A 928 -20.25 -8.12 6.82
N VAL A 929 -21.15 -7.91 5.86
CA VAL A 929 -22.60 -7.90 6.10
C VAL A 929 -23.14 -9.33 6.25
N ILE A 930 -23.65 -9.65 7.43
CA ILE A 930 -24.18 -10.99 7.74
C ILE A 930 -25.70 -11.04 7.67
N SER A 931 -26.37 -10.14 8.38
CA SER A 931 -27.83 -10.10 8.47
C SER A 931 -28.37 -8.76 7.99
N LEU A 932 -29.57 -8.78 7.40
CA LEU A 932 -30.29 -7.57 6.99
C LEU A 932 -31.79 -7.76 7.18
N ASP A 933 -32.50 -6.66 7.38
CA ASP A 933 -33.96 -6.60 7.33
C ASP A 933 -34.41 -5.22 6.83
N TYR A 934 -35.66 -5.10 6.37
CA TYR A 934 -36.16 -3.91 5.69
C TYR A 934 -37.36 -3.29 6.40
N ASP A 935 -37.25 -2.00 6.68
CA ASP A 935 -38.35 -1.19 7.19
C ASP A 935 -39.22 -0.67 6.04
N SER A 936 -40.35 -1.34 5.83
CA SER A 936 -41.30 -1.00 4.76
C SER A 936 -42.02 0.34 4.97
N VAL A 937 -41.99 0.93 6.17
CA VAL A 937 -42.68 2.21 6.45
C VAL A 937 -41.81 3.40 6.04
N ASP A 938 -40.55 3.42 6.45
CA ASP A 938 -39.62 4.52 6.16
C ASP A 938 -38.72 4.22 4.94
N GLY A 939 -38.80 3.02 4.37
CA GLY A 939 -38.01 2.61 3.21
C GLY A 939 -36.52 2.40 3.50
N LYS A 940 -36.16 2.04 4.74
CA LYS A 940 -34.76 1.90 5.18
C LYS A 940 -34.34 0.45 5.30
N LEU A 941 -33.16 0.14 4.78
CA LEU A 941 -32.47 -1.12 5.00
C LEU A 941 -31.69 -1.06 6.31
N TYR A 942 -31.90 -2.03 7.18
CA TYR A 942 -31.09 -2.24 8.39
C TYR A 942 -30.19 -3.45 8.17
N TYR A 943 -28.94 -3.37 8.60
CA TYR A 943 -27.99 -4.47 8.44
C TYR A 943 -26.93 -4.51 9.54
N THR A 944 -26.38 -5.71 9.77
CA THR A 944 -25.27 -5.94 10.68
C THR A 944 -23.96 -6.00 9.91
N ASP A 945 -22.93 -5.28 10.37
CA ASP A 945 -21.56 -5.48 9.92
C ASP A 945 -20.74 -6.05 11.09
N VAL A 946 -20.37 -7.32 10.95
CA VAL A 946 -19.72 -8.09 12.02
C VAL A 946 -18.23 -7.79 12.11
N SER A 947 -17.62 -7.24 11.05
CA SER A 947 -16.20 -6.84 11.11
C SER A 947 -16.02 -5.52 11.83
N LEU A 948 -17.03 -4.64 11.76
CA LEU A 948 -17.04 -3.34 12.43
C LEU A 948 -17.77 -3.36 13.79
N ASP A 949 -18.41 -4.47 14.16
CA ASP A 949 -19.26 -4.58 15.35
C ASP A 949 -20.35 -3.49 15.42
N VAL A 950 -21.03 -3.25 14.28
CA VAL A 950 -22.09 -2.23 14.16
C VAL A 950 -23.40 -2.77 13.61
N ILE A 951 -24.50 -2.11 13.98
CA ILE A 951 -25.79 -2.18 13.26
C ILE A 951 -26.00 -0.83 12.60
N ARG A 952 -26.23 -0.83 11.29
CA ARG A 952 -26.39 0.36 10.46
C ARG A 952 -27.75 0.37 9.77
N ARG A 953 -28.18 1.57 9.37
CA ARG A 953 -29.34 1.76 8.50
C ARG A 953 -29.00 2.70 7.34
N VAL A 954 -29.66 2.51 6.21
CA VAL A 954 -29.41 3.28 4.98
C VAL A 954 -30.63 3.26 4.06
N ASN A 955 -30.78 4.26 3.21
CA ASN A 955 -31.74 4.22 2.11
C ASN A 955 -31.23 3.27 1.00
N LEU A 956 -32.14 2.71 0.20
CA LEU A 956 -31.76 1.78 -0.88
C LEU A 956 -30.93 2.43 -2.00
N ASP A 957 -30.90 3.76 -2.10
CA ASP A 957 -30.04 4.52 -3.00
C ASP A 957 -28.64 4.83 -2.41
N GLY A 958 -28.39 4.36 -1.18
CA GLY A 958 -27.14 4.59 -0.44
C GLY A 958 -27.09 5.90 0.36
N SER A 959 -28.12 6.74 0.27
CA SER A 959 -28.21 7.98 1.04
C SER A 959 -28.60 7.75 2.51
N GLU A 960 -28.39 8.77 3.34
CA GLU A 960 -28.75 8.75 4.77
C GLU A 960 -28.24 7.53 5.54
N MET A 961 -27.00 7.11 5.28
CA MET A 961 -26.36 6.08 6.08
C MET A 961 -26.11 6.58 7.50
N GLU A 962 -26.53 5.77 8.48
CA GLU A 962 -26.33 6.04 9.89
C GLU A 962 -25.91 4.77 10.65
N THR A 963 -25.00 4.91 11.60
CA THR A 963 -24.69 3.85 12.56
C THR A 963 -25.65 3.95 13.73
N VAL A 964 -26.50 2.93 13.89
CA VAL A 964 -27.58 2.87 14.89
C VAL A 964 -27.07 2.30 16.21
N VAL A 965 -26.24 1.26 16.15
CA VAL A 965 -25.57 0.67 17.32
C VAL A 965 -24.09 0.54 17.00
N SER A 966 -23.23 1.08 17.87
CA SER A 966 -21.78 1.16 17.67
C SER A 966 -20.94 0.49 18.76
N GLN A 967 -21.57 -0.07 19.80
CA GLN A 967 -20.87 -0.63 20.95
C GLN A 967 -21.61 -1.84 21.50
N GLY A 968 -20.90 -2.70 22.22
CA GLY A 968 -21.50 -3.84 22.91
C GLY A 968 -22.08 -4.89 21.97
N LEU A 969 -21.55 -4.98 20.75
CA LEU A 969 -21.79 -6.05 19.79
C LEU A 969 -20.50 -6.87 19.66
N LYS A 970 -20.59 -8.12 19.23
CA LYS A 970 -19.42 -8.97 18.94
C LYS A 970 -19.61 -9.89 17.74
N THR A 971 -20.76 -10.55 17.62
CA THR A 971 -21.05 -11.40 16.45
C THR A 971 -22.55 -11.42 16.21
N THR A 972 -23.04 -10.41 15.51
CA THR A 972 -24.47 -10.21 15.22
C THR A 972 -24.93 -10.99 13.98
N ASP A 973 -25.42 -12.20 14.21
CA ASP A 973 -25.77 -13.15 13.14
C ASP A 973 -27.22 -13.01 12.64
N GLY A 974 -28.12 -12.40 13.42
CA GLY A 974 -29.52 -12.22 13.06
C GLY A 974 -30.05 -10.84 13.43
N LEU A 975 -30.87 -10.27 12.56
CA LEU A 975 -31.54 -8.99 12.73
C LEU A 975 -33.00 -9.10 12.27
N ALA A 976 -33.93 -8.55 13.04
CA ALA A 976 -35.33 -8.44 12.69
C ALA A 976 -35.89 -7.07 13.08
N VAL A 977 -36.60 -6.42 12.17
CA VAL A 977 -37.21 -5.10 12.33
C VAL A 977 -38.70 -5.27 12.59
N ASP A 978 -39.16 -4.77 13.73
CA ASP A 978 -40.58 -4.57 14.00
C ASP A 978 -41.00 -3.20 13.45
N TRP A 979 -41.48 -3.21 12.20
CA TRP A 979 -41.93 -2.01 11.50
C TRP A 979 -43.19 -1.39 12.12
N VAL A 980 -43.96 -2.15 12.93
CA VAL A 980 -45.20 -1.69 13.58
C VAL A 980 -44.89 -0.92 14.87
N ALA A 981 -44.10 -1.52 15.77
CA ALA A 981 -43.75 -0.91 17.05
C ALA A 981 -42.50 -0.02 16.99
N ARG A 982 -41.82 0.03 15.83
CA ARG A 982 -40.59 0.79 15.58
C ARG A 982 -39.45 0.34 16.51
N ASN A 983 -39.25 -0.98 16.60
CA ASN A 983 -38.15 -1.60 17.33
C ASN A 983 -37.33 -2.50 16.42
N MET A 984 -36.07 -2.74 16.75
CA MET A 984 -35.24 -3.77 16.13
C MET A 984 -34.75 -4.76 17.17
N TYR A 985 -34.67 -6.02 16.76
CA TYR A 985 -34.27 -7.16 17.56
C TYR A 985 -33.08 -7.83 16.87
N TRP A 986 -32.08 -8.23 17.65
CA TRP A 986 -30.94 -8.96 17.09
C TRP A 986 -30.44 -10.02 18.05
N THR A 987 -29.81 -11.02 17.46
CA THR A 987 -29.04 -12.07 18.15
C THR A 987 -27.56 -11.68 18.10
N ASP A 988 -26.85 -11.95 19.19
CA ASP A 988 -25.39 -11.85 19.24
C ASP A 988 -24.82 -13.18 19.73
N THR A 989 -24.29 -13.97 18.80
CA THR A 989 -23.63 -15.25 19.03
C THR A 989 -22.40 -15.08 19.92
N GLY A 990 -21.63 -14.01 19.71
CA GLY A 990 -20.39 -13.77 20.44
C GLY A 990 -20.63 -13.44 21.92
N ARG A 991 -21.83 -12.97 22.24
CA ARG A 991 -22.28 -12.60 23.60
C ARG A 991 -23.33 -13.54 24.18
N ASN A 992 -23.87 -14.47 23.40
CA ASN A 992 -25.03 -15.31 23.74
C ASN A 992 -26.21 -14.49 24.28
N THR A 993 -26.57 -13.42 23.56
CA THR A 993 -27.67 -12.52 23.94
C THR A 993 -28.65 -12.28 22.79
N ILE A 994 -29.90 -12.04 23.16
CA ILE A 994 -30.91 -11.44 22.28
C ILE A 994 -31.26 -10.08 22.86
N GLU A 995 -31.21 -9.05 22.03
CA GLU A 995 -31.40 -7.67 22.45
C GLU A 995 -32.47 -6.96 21.61
N VAL A 996 -33.00 -5.87 22.16
CA VAL A 996 -33.94 -4.98 21.48
C VAL A 996 -33.53 -3.52 21.68
N ALA A 997 -33.78 -2.70 20.67
CA ALA A 997 -33.70 -1.25 20.76
C ALA A 997 -34.78 -0.62 19.88
N ARG A 998 -35.01 0.68 20.04
CA ARG A 998 -35.73 1.48 19.04
C ARG A 998 -34.96 1.48 17.72
N LEU A 999 -35.64 1.79 16.62
CA LEU A 999 -35.00 1.87 15.30
C LEU A 999 -33.91 2.95 15.17
N ASP A 1000 -33.85 3.90 16.11
CA ASP A 1000 -32.76 4.89 16.23
C ASP A 1000 -31.63 4.44 17.19
N GLY A 1001 -31.70 3.21 17.71
CA GLY A 1001 -30.74 2.64 18.65
C GLY A 1001 -30.98 3.03 20.11
N SER A 1002 -31.93 3.92 20.39
CA SER A 1002 -32.27 4.34 21.74
C SER A 1002 -33.03 3.23 22.51
N ALA A 1003 -33.13 3.40 23.83
CA ALA A 1003 -33.86 2.50 24.72
C ALA A 1003 -33.46 1.01 24.58
N ARG A 1004 -32.16 0.76 24.35
CA ARG A 1004 -31.58 -0.58 24.22
C ARG A 1004 -31.73 -1.39 25.52
N LYS A 1005 -32.13 -2.66 25.37
CA LYS A 1005 -32.30 -3.62 26.47
C LYS A 1005 -31.91 -5.03 26.02
N VAL A 1006 -31.22 -5.76 26.91
CA VAL A 1006 -31.02 -7.21 26.76
C VAL A 1006 -32.30 -7.95 27.13
N LEU A 1007 -32.88 -8.70 26.18
CA LEU A 1007 -34.14 -9.45 26.37
C LEU A 1007 -33.90 -10.84 26.94
N VAL A 1008 -32.93 -11.57 26.36
CA VAL A 1008 -32.60 -12.94 26.76
C VAL A 1008 -31.08 -13.06 26.84
N ASN A 1009 -30.58 -13.59 27.94
CA ASN A 1009 -29.14 -13.78 28.18
C ASN A 1009 -28.80 -15.07 28.95
N ASN A 1010 -29.81 -15.89 29.23
CA ASN A 1010 -29.69 -17.15 29.94
C ASN A 1010 -30.04 -18.29 29.01
N SER A 1011 -29.33 -19.43 29.13
CA SER A 1011 -29.63 -20.65 28.35
C SER A 1011 -29.67 -20.42 26.83
N LEU A 1012 -28.85 -19.47 26.34
CA LEU A 1012 -28.54 -19.28 24.94
C LEU A 1012 -27.15 -19.83 24.67
N ASP A 1013 -27.00 -20.53 23.57
CA ASP A 1013 -25.76 -21.18 23.17
C ASP A 1013 -25.65 -21.04 21.64
N GLU A 1014 -25.01 -19.99 21.13
CA GLU A 1014 -25.03 -19.61 19.71
C GLU A 1014 -26.41 -19.28 19.10
N PRO A 1015 -27.09 -18.21 19.57
CA PRO A 1015 -28.31 -17.70 18.93
C PRO A 1015 -28.02 -17.11 17.54
N ARG A 1016 -28.76 -17.52 16.49
CA ARG A 1016 -28.51 -17.12 15.09
C ARG A 1016 -29.66 -16.38 14.44
N ALA A 1017 -30.58 -17.07 13.78
CA ALA A 1017 -31.66 -16.40 13.07
C ALA A 1017 -32.69 -15.87 14.06
N ILE A 1018 -33.33 -14.75 13.73
CA ILE A 1018 -34.37 -14.12 14.55
C ILE A 1018 -35.49 -13.60 13.62
N ALA A 1019 -36.74 -13.74 14.04
CA ALA A 1019 -37.90 -13.25 13.32
C ALA A 1019 -38.97 -12.77 14.31
N VAL A 1020 -39.69 -11.71 13.95
CA VAL A 1020 -40.74 -11.10 14.78
C VAL A 1020 -42.11 -11.26 14.15
N PHE A 1021 -43.15 -11.47 14.95
CA PHE A 1021 -44.54 -11.38 14.54
C PHE A 1021 -45.22 -10.23 15.29
N PRO A 1022 -45.09 -8.98 14.83
CA PRO A 1022 -45.52 -7.80 15.58
C PRO A 1022 -46.99 -7.83 16.00
N SER A 1023 -47.91 -8.17 15.08
CA SER A 1023 -49.35 -8.16 15.36
C SER A 1023 -49.83 -9.26 16.30
N LYS A 1024 -49.01 -10.30 16.52
CA LYS A 1024 -49.27 -11.35 17.52
C LYS A 1024 -48.41 -11.21 18.78
N GLY A 1025 -47.45 -10.29 18.78
CA GLY A 1025 -46.57 -10.05 19.92
C GLY A 1025 -45.59 -11.19 20.20
N PHE A 1026 -45.14 -11.91 19.16
CA PHE A 1026 -44.19 -13.02 19.31
C PHE A 1026 -42.82 -12.71 18.70
N LEU A 1027 -41.78 -13.22 19.37
CA LEU A 1027 -40.40 -13.26 18.93
C LEU A 1027 -39.98 -14.71 18.77
N PHE A 1028 -39.30 -15.05 17.68
CA PHE A 1028 -38.78 -16.38 17.41
C PHE A 1028 -37.29 -16.30 17.08
N TRP A 1029 -36.52 -17.30 17.51
CA TRP A 1029 -35.10 -17.40 17.13
C TRP A 1029 -34.64 -18.84 17.05
N THR A 1030 -33.51 -19.03 16.38
CA THR A 1030 -32.79 -20.29 16.35
C THR A 1030 -31.55 -20.23 17.22
N ASP A 1031 -31.22 -21.35 17.84
CA ASP A 1031 -30.06 -21.52 18.70
C ASP A 1031 -29.34 -22.79 18.24
N TRP A 1032 -28.09 -22.63 17.81
CA TRP A 1032 -27.21 -23.70 17.30
C TRP A 1032 -26.22 -24.13 18.39
N GLY A 1033 -26.66 -24.20 19.64
CA GLY A 1033 -25.79 -24.65 20.70
C GLY A 1033 -25.48 -26.14 20.62
N HIS A 1034 -24.92 -26.64 21.70
CA HIS A 1034 -24.81 -28.08 21.97
C HIS A 1034 -26.16 -28.81 21.82
N ILE A 1035 -27.29 -28.13 22.06
CA ILE A 1035 -28.64 -28.64 21.80
C ILE A 1035 -29.34 -27.66 20.85
N ALA A 1036 -29.32 -27.98 19.56
CA ALA A 1036 -29.98 -27.18 18.54
C ALA A 1036 -31.49 -27.10 18.79
N LYS A 1037 -32.03 -25.88 18.78
CA LYS A 1037 -33.43 -25.62 19.11
C LYS A 1037 -33.98 -24.39 18.39
N ILE A 1038 -35.29 -24.38 18.21
CA ILE A 1038 -36.08 -23.22 17.77
C ILE A 1038 -36.98 -22.82 18.93
N GLU A 1039 -36.91 -21.55 19.31
CA GLU A 1039 -37.60 -21.03 20.49
C GLU A 1039 -38.53 -19.86 20.12
N ARG A 1040 -39.51 -19.64 20.99
CA ARG A 1040 -40.45 -18.51 20.91
C ARG A 1040 -40.57 -17.85 22.28
N ALA A 1041 -40.68 -16.53 22.30
CA ALA A 1041 -41.10 -15.74 23.46
C ALA A 1041 -42.10 -14.67 23.02
N HIS A 1042 -42.67 -13.94 23.96
CA HIS A 1042 -43.27 -12.64 23.68
C HIS A 1042 -42.19 -11.60 23.29
N LEU A 1043 -42.57 -10.52 22.62
CA LEU A 1043 -41.65 -9.45 22.20
C LEU A 1043 -40.90 -8.77 23.36
N ASP A 1044 -41.35 -8.94 24.61
CA ASP A 1044 -40.70 -8.45 25.82
C ASP A 1044 -39.77 -9.49 26.49
N GLY A 1045 -39.63 -10.69 25.89
CA GLY A 1045 -38.84 -11.81 26.38
C GLY A 1045 -39.57 -12.78 27.32
N SER A 1046 -40.84 -12.52 27.66
CA SER A 1046 -41.64 -13.38 28.55
C SER A 1046 -42.24 -14.60 27.83
N ASP A 1047 -42.80 -15.56 28.58
CA ASP A 1047 -43.39 -16.82 28.06
C ASP A 1047 -42.48 -17.61 27.09
N ARG A 1048 -41.16 -17.63 27.38
CA ARG A 1048 -40.18 -18.37 26.57
C ARG A 1048 -40.49 -19.86 26.54
N LYS A 1049 -40.61 -20.43 25.34
CA LYS A 1049 -40.93 -21.83 25.05
C LYS A 1049 -40.03 -22.37 23.95
N VAL A 1050 -39.51 -23.58 24.15
CA VAL A 1050 -38.86 -24.37 23.11
C VAL A 1050 -39.94 -24.98 22.22
N LEU A 1051 -39.93 -24.67 20.93
CA LEU A 1051 -40.89 -25.21 19.97
C LEU A 1051 -40.42 -26.53 19.38
N ILE A 1052 -39.15 -26.60 19.00
CA ILE A 1052 -38.53 -27.76 18.38
C ILE A 1052 -37.11 -27.89 18.94
N ASN A 1053 -36.73 -29.09 19.36
CA ASN A 1053 -35.38 -29.44 19.83
C ASN A 1053 -34.96 -30.87 19.46
N THR A 1054 -35.74 -31.53 18.59
CA THR A 1054 -35.45 -32.85 18.03
C THR A 1054 -35.24 -32.72 16.54
N ASP A 1055 -34.38 -33.57 15.97
CA ASP A 1055 -34.11 -33.62 14.52
C ASP A 1055 -33.57 -32.30 13.92
N LEU A 1056 -32.98 -31.44 14.76
CA LEU A 1056 -32.30 -30.21 14.35
C LEU A 1056 -30.78 -30.41 14.35
N GLY A 1057 -30.15 -30.08 13.23
CA GLY A 1057 -28.68 -29.97 13.11
C GLY A 1057 -28.23 -28.53 13.34
N TRP A 1058 -28.25 -27.73 12.27
CA TRP A 1058 -27.79 -26.33 12.27
C TRP A 1058 -28.89 -25.40 11.75
N PRO A 1059 -29.85 -24.99 12.61
CA PRO A 1059 -30.96 -24.14 12.20
C PRO A 1059 -30.48 -22.70 11.94
N ASN A 1060 -30.11 -22.41 10.69
CA ASN A 1060 -29.45 -21.14 10.30
C ASN A 1060 -30.39 -20.06 9.75
N GLY A 1061 -31.64 -20.40 9.43
CA GLY A 1061 -32.59 -19.47 8.82
C GLY A 1061 -33.97 -19.64 9.43
N LEU A 1062 -34.68 -18.53 9.59
CA LEU A 1062 -36.03 -18.49 10.11
C LEU A 1062 -36.82 -17.41 9.37
N THR A 1063 -38.01 -17.76 8.91
CA THR A 1063 -38.96 -16.81 8.32
C THR A 1063 -40.36 -17.14 8.80
N LEU A 1064 -41.25 -16.15 8.78
CA LEU A 1064 -42.63 -16.28 9.23
C LEU A 1064 -43.56 -15.97 8.08
N ASP A 1065 -44.55 -16.84 7.89
CA ASP A 1065 -45.71 -16.55 7.04
C ASP A 1065 -46.75 -15.81 7.90
N TYR A 1066 -47.04 -14.58 7.52
CA TYR A 1066 -47.96 -13.71 8.26
C TYR A 1066 -49.44 -13.92 7.87
N ASP A 1067 -49.71 -14.61 6.75
CA ASP A 1067 -51.05 -14.69 6.13
C ASP A 1067 -51.75 -16.04 6.31
N THR A 1068 -51.04 -17.12 6.69
CA THR A 1068 -51.70 -18.43 6.84
C THR A 1068 -52.40 -18.62 8.19
N ARG A 1069 -53.73 -18.48 8.15
CA ARG A 1069 -54.62 -19.29 9.01
C ARG A 1069 -54.48 -20.76 8.60
N ARG A 1070 -53.65 -21.54 9.30
CA ARG A 1070 -53.84 -23.00 9.29
C ARG A 1070 -55.12 -23.32 10.05
N SER A 1071 -56.20 -23.52 9.31
CA SER A 1071 -57.31 -24.36 9.77
C SER A 1071 -56.76 -25.75 10.09
N GLU A 1072 -57.13 -26.26 11.25
CA GLU A 1072 -56.95 -27.66 11.65
C GLU A 1072 -57.31 -28.62 10.50
N THR A 1073 -56.39 -29.54 10.18
CA THR A 1073 -56.58 -30.97 9.85
C THR A 1073 -55.37 -31.44 9.04
N PHE A 1074 -54.41 -32.10 9.70
CA PHE A 1074 -53.95 -33.47 9.44
C PHE A 1074 -52.77 -33.80 10.37
#